data_AF-R4X716-F1
#
_entry.id   AF-R4X716-F1
#
_cell.length_a   1.000
_cell.length_b   1.000
_cell.length_c   1.000
_cell.angle_alpha   90.00
_cell.angle_beta   90.00
_cell.angle_gamma   90.00
#
_symmetry.space_group_name_H-M   'P 1'
#
loop_
_entity.id
_entity.type
_entity.pdbx_description
1 polymer ?
#
loop_
_entity_poly.entity_id
_entity_poly.type
_entity_poly.pdbx_seq_one_letter_code
_entity_poly.pdbx_strand_id
1 'polypeptide(L)'
;MPGIVSPSISWGRTDVWTGVSLDYLCRDRSQTTSLEALSSSILGIEVDHYLRKLIQQSRSPLYTPWGGVAQSFFRIISHDLSILKQLNIKPFFVFTGLQIVSQHEADPNLRLAARTLALSSLERKRNEETIQAFTALTSTIELVAALKRYLQAEQVDFLVAPYFAAAQLTYMLKSGSVDSIYAAPDVFVHGAERSITDISFEQNLRVTFCDKSAILGLLQGINEDQFLDAYLFAGNDFCPIVPILEPNPPSEFSAFRMRAAADVVRQNGTGYLALHGNPVLEKRPNYLEQWLKAKALFKFHPYLNLAGDVVLSKEDKAPSDVARVIGARLPREVYYYISRGLIEPQLIDTLLSGVWRESPPLDGGDSREYRRLLEELDDIRVKCMDLLHGSKQLHHYYEKKVVVTKKWYRGNTSEAIEKLDSPVYNDLRTWQVTGSSEGTGKAHPDRDLRSLLKLWQEDSSDGKGKKLKEPQEASVYAVQANVLYRVLQLRGYIGAKQELTSWGRALVAALDEVDDALLIPTLCAIEMLKLRAISPEDHARDVRKMASQAESAESNVKTLCSIAALLPLKQNDAPWQGPLDREALASFSLAQTTYRYLAGLYEMCQLAMLLRGDVRRSEDFIKDLSSAVNPFVIHHDAGLAIYSRRYFALHGDNSTSTGTIYEQLKAAFPTSKNGAADMGNFFKLWDGLYAAINAVSMEDKSQLPEKGQFDLIQEWLSTRR
;
A
#
# COMPACT_ATOMS: atom_id res chain seq x y z
N MET A 1 -32.17 -26.48 -33.85
CA MET A 1 -32.18 -25.81 -32.54
C MET A 1 -30.83 -25.14 -32.35
N PRO A 2 -30.76 -23.80 -32.36
CA PRO A 2 -29.50 -23.09 -32.24
C PRO A 2 -29.02 -23.03 -30.79
N GLY A 3 -27.70 -23.12 -30.62
CA GLY A 3 -26.99 -23.27 -29.36
C GLY A 3 -27.09 -22.03 -28.46
N ILE A 4 -27.20 -22.32 -27.17
CA ILE A 4 -27.20 -21.35 -26.08
C ILE A 4 -25.77 -20.84 -25.92
N VAL A 5 -25.53 -19.64 -26.43
CA VAL A 5 -24.38 -18.80 -26.07
C VAL A 5 -24.53 -18.47 -24.59
N SER A 6 -23.59 -18.92 -23.76
CA SER A 6 -23.51 -18.48 -22.36
C SER A 6 -23.31 -16.97 -22.33
N PRO A 7 -24.14 -16.20 -21.60
CA PRO A 7 -23.88 -14.80 -21.40
C PRO A 7 -22.64 -14.69 -20.51
N SER A 8 -21.56 -14.16 -21.07
CA SER A 8 -20.39 -13.71 -20.33
C SER A 8 -20.85 -12.66 -19.31
N ILE A 9 -21.06 -13.09 -18.07
CA ILE A 9 -21.18 -12.19 -16.93
C ILE A 9 -19.81 -11.53 -16.80
N SER A 10 -19.71 -10.29 -17.30
CA SER A 10 -18.55 -9.44 -17.13
C SER A 10 -18.41 -9.16 -15.64
N TRP A 11 -17.55 -9.92 -14.96
CA TRP A 11 -17.05 -9.57 -13.64
C TRP A 11 -16.37 -8.20 -13.78
N GLY A 12 -17.11 -7.17 -13.38
CA GLY A 12 -16.69 -5.78 -13.48
C GLY A 12 -15.34 -5.62 -12.80
N ARG A 13 -14.35 -5.16 -13.58
CA ARG A 13 -13.06 -4.70 -13.06
C ARG A 13 -13.33 -3.49 -12.19
N THR A 14 -12.92 -3.58 -10.94
CA THR A 14 -13.25 -2.60 -9.90
C THR A 14 -12.16 -1.57 -9.66
N ASP A 15 -11.09 -1.64 -10.45
CA ASP A 15 -10.11 -0.58 -10.56
C ASP A 15 -10.29 0.12 -11.90
N VAL A 16 -10.32 1.44 -11.83
CA VAL A 16 -10.54 2.41 -12.92
C VAL A 16 -9.34 2.47 -13.86
N TRP A 17 -8.84 1.32 -14.33
CA TRP A 17 -7.85 1.27 -15.39
C TRP A 17 -8.54 0.74 -16.63
N THR A 18 -9.32 1.62 -17.25
CA THR A 18 -9.74 1.43 -18.64
C THR A 18 -8.45 1.24 -19.43
N GLY A 19 -8.37 0.16 -20.22
CA GLY A 19 -7.32 0.06 -21.23
C GLY A 19 -7.44 1.31 -22.08
N VAL A 20 -6.43 2.17 -22.02
CA VAL A 20 -6.45 3.44 -22.72
C VAL A 20 -6.66 3.12 -24.19
N SER A 21 -7.56 3.84 -24.87
CA SER A 21 -7.88 3.60 -26.29
C SER A 21 -6.64 3.51 -27.21
N LEU A 22 -5.50 4.07 -26.76
CA LEU A 22 -4.19 3.95 -27.37
C LEU A 22 -3.63 2.51 -27.40
N ASP A 23 -3.87 1.68 -26.39
CA ASP A 23 -3.42 0.26 -26.39
C ASP A 23 -3.96 -0.48 -27.60
N TYR A 24 -5.25 -0.31 -27.88
CA TYR A 24 -5.91 -0.92 -29.03
C TYR A 24 -5.36 -0.37 -30.34
N LEU A 25 -5.08 0.93 -30.40
CA LEU A 25 -4.52 1.58 -31.57
C LEU A 25 -3.06 1.13 -31.83
N CYS A 26 -2.27 0.92 -30.78
CA CYS A 26 -0.89 0.45 -30.87
C CYS A 26 -0.81 -1.01 -31.33
N ARG A 27 -1.75 -1.87 -30.91
CA ARG A 27 -1.80 -3.27 -31.34
C ARG A 27 -1.85 -3.39 -32.87
N ASP A 28 -2.66 -2.56 -33.53
CA ASP A 28 -2.82 -2.54 -35.00
C ASP A 28 -1.51 -2.20 -35.76
N ARG A 29 -0.54 -1.55 -35.10
CA ARG A 29 0.72 -1.07 -35.71
C ARG A 29 1.96 -1.50 -34.94
N SER A 30 1.82 -2.53 -34.13
CA SER A 30 2.93 -3.04 -33.35
C SER A 30 3.94 -3.78 -34.25
N GLN A 31 5.21 -3.60 -33.95
CA GLN A 31 6.33 -4.31 -34.56
C GLN A 31 6.95 -5.23 -33.52
N THR A 32 7.58 -6.30 -33.98
CA THR A 32 8.23 -7.29 -33.10
C THR A 32 9.68 -7.50 -33.49
N THR A 33 10.53 -7.71 -32.51
CA THR A 33 11.93 -8.10 -32.71
C THR A 33 12.43 -8.94 -31.52
N SER A 34 13.65 -9.46 -31.61
CA SER A 34 14.32 -10.22 -30.56
C SER A 34 14.59 -9.35 -29.34
N LEU A 35 14.45 -9.88 -28.12
CA LEU A 35 14.85 -9.18 -26.90
C LEU A 35 16.35 -8.88 -26.87
N GLU A 36 17.16 -9.72 -27.51
CA GLU A 36 18.60 -9.56 -27.73
C GLU A 36 18.96 -8.24 -28.42
N ALA A 37 18.02 -7.64 -29.17
CA ALA A 37 18.22 -6.33 -29.79
C ALA A 37 18.44 -5.20 -28.76
N LEU A 38 18.11 -5.43 -27.49
CA LEU A 38 18.34 -4.50 -26.38
C LEU A 38 19.62 -4.81 -25.58
N SER A 39 20.45 -5.77 -26.02
CA SER A 39 21.64 -6.17 -25.28
C SER A 39 22.58 -4.99 -25.02
N SER A 40 23.15 -4.94 -23.82
CA SER A 40 24.05 -3.87 -23.34
C SER A 40 23.38 -2.48 -23.24
N SER A 41 22.06 -2.44 -23.14
CA SER A 41 21.28 -1.22 -22.93
C SER A 41 20.70 -1.13 -21.52
N ILE A 42 20.32 0.08 -21.12
CA ILE A 42 19.49 0.37 -19.95
C ILE A 42 18.02 0.43 -20.38
N LEU A 43 17.21 -0.50 -19.86
CA LEU A 43 15.78 -0.59 -20.11
C LEU A 43 15.01 0.10 -18.98
N GLY A 44 14.39 1.24 -19.27
CA GLY A 44 13.47 1.91 -18.35
C GLY A 44 12.12 1.19 -18.33
N ILE A 45 11.65 0.76 -17.16
CA ILE A 45 10.41 -0.05 -17.01
C ILE A 45 9.38 0.75 -16.22
N GLU A 46 8.23 1.02 -16.83
CA GLU A 46 7.08 1.59 -16.12
C GLU A 46 6.42 0.50 -15.26
N VAL A 47 6.47 0.67 -13.94
CA VAL A 47 6.04 -0.37 -13.00
C VAL A 47 4.55 -0.72 -13.17
N ASP A 48 3.68 0.28 -13.29
CA ASP A 48 2.24 0.01 -13.42
C ASP A 48 1.93 -0.78 -14.69
N HIS A 49 2.59 -0.47 -15.81
CA HIS A 49 2.45 -1.24 -17.05
C HIS A 49 2.99 -2.67 -16.91
N TYR A 50 4.18 -2.82 -16.33
CA TYR A 50 4.79 -4.13 -16.09
C TYR A 50 3.89 -5.01 -15.21
N LEU A 51 3.39 -4.49 -14.08
CA LEU A 51 2.50 -5.22 -13.19
C LEU A 51 1.16 -5.56 -13.84
N ARG A 52 0.57 -4.65 -14.64
CA ARG A 52 -0.65 -4.94 -15.40
C ARG A 52 -0.44 -6.11 -16.36
N LYS A 53 0.70 -6.18 -17.04
CA LYS A 53 1.06 -7.29 -17.93
C LYS A 53 1.23 -8.60 -17.17
N LEU A 54 1.93 -8.57 -16.04
CA LEU A 54 2.08 -9.73 -15.17
C LEU A 54 0.72 -10.27 -14.70
N ILE A 55 -0.18 -9.40 -14.22
CA ILE A 55 -1.52 -9.80 -13.78
C ILE A 55 -2.31 -10.41 -14.93
N GLN A 56 -2.25 -9.82 -16.14
CA GLN A 56 -2.98 -10.31 -17.31
C GLN A 56 -2.47 -11.66 -17.82
N GLN A 57 -1.17 -11.91 -17.74
CA GLN A 57 -0.53 -13.14 -18.20
C GLN A 57 -0.60 -14.27 -17.16
N SER A 58 -0.78 -13.92 -15.90
CA SER A 58 -0.82 -14.88 -14.79
C SER A 58 -2.13 -15.68 -14.76
N ARG A 59 -2.02 -17.00 -14.63
CA ARG A 59 -3.17 -17.91 -14.48
C ARG A 59 -3.70 -18.00 -13.04
N SER A 60 -3.01 -17.38 -12.09
CA SER A 60 -3.35 -17.40 -10.67
C SER A 60 -3.24 -15.99 -10.09
N PRO A 61 -4.02 -15.65 -9.06
CA PRO A 61 -3.92 -14.35 -8.40
C PRO A 61 -2.50 -14.11 -7.89
N LEU A 62 -1.92 -12.96 -8.26
CA LEU A 62 -0.62 -12.52 -7.74
C LEU A 62 -0.74 -11.88 -6.35
N TYR A 63 -1.93 -11.42 -5.99
CA TYR A 63 -2.32 -11.07 -4.65
C TYR A 63 -3.36 -12.09 -4.16
N THR A 64 -3.18 -12.63 -2.96
CA THR A 64 -4.03 -13.74 -2.53
C THR A 64 -5.42 -13.24 -2.10
N PRO A 65 -6.48 -14.04 -2.33
CA PRO A 65 -7.82 -13.77 -1.80
C PRO A 65 -7.85 -13.52 -0.29
N TRP A 66 -6.91 -14.11 0.46
CA TRP A 66 -6.81 -14.02 1.92
C TRP A 66 -5.78 -12.98 2.39
N GLY A 67 -5.39 -12.07 1.50
CA GLY A 67 -4.45 -10.98 1.76
C GLY A 67 -3.00 -11.35 1.43
N GLY A 68 -2.15 -10.36 1.19
CA GLY A 68 -0.73 -10.60 0.92
C GLY A 68 -0.37 -11.01 -0.51
N VAL A 69 0.92 -10.97 -0.80
CA VAL A 69 1.48 -11.21 -2.15
C VAL A 69 1.86 -12.67 -2.33
N ALA A 70 1.42 -13.28 -3.42
CA ALA A 70 1.66 -14.70 -3.71
C ALA A 70 3.13 -14.95 -4.09
N GLN A 71 3.70 -16.10 -3.70
CA GLN A 71 5.09 -16.45 -4.03
C GLN A 71 5.35 -16.55 -5.55
N SER A 72 4.32 -16.85 -6.34
CA SER A 72 4.43 -16.84 -7.81
C SER A 72 4.84 -15.48 -8.35
N PHE A 73 4.47 -14.38 -7.68
CA PHE A 73 4.88 -13.03 -8.05
C PHE A 73 6.40 -12.87 -8.06
N PHE A 74 7.05 -13.20 -6.94
CA PHE A 74 8.51 -13.08 -6.82
C PHE A 74 9.24 -14.04 -7.76
N ARG A 75 8.70 -15.25 -7.98
CA ARG A 75 9.28 -16.20 -8.93
C ARG A 75 9.29 -15.67 -10.36
N ILE A 76 8.19 -15.04 -10.79
CA ILE A 76 8.10 -14.47 -12.15
C ILE A 76 9.09 -13.31 -12.30
N ILE A 77 9.15 -12.40 -11.33
CA ILE A 77 10.09 -11.27 -11.38
C ILE A 77 11.53 -11.77 -11.36
N SER A 78 11.85 -12.73 -10.51
CA SER A 78 13.19 -13.35 -10.45
C SER A 78 13.59 -13.95 -11.80
N HIS A 79 12.68 -14.64 -12.46
CA HIS A 79 12.87 -15.20 -13.80
C HIS A 79 13.13 -14.09 -14.84
N ASP A 80 12.28 -13.06 -14.88
CA ASP A 80 12.43 -11.94 -15.81
C ASP A 80 13.78 -11.23 -15.63
N LEU A 81 14.15 -10.91 -14.38
CA LEU A 81 15.44 -10.28 -14.05
C LEU A 81 16.63 -11.17 -14.44
N SER A 82 16.50 -12.49 -14.28
CA SER A 82 17.57 -13.43 -14.67
C SER A 82 17.82 -13.41 -16.17
N ILE A 83 16.77 -13.30 -16.99
CA ILE A 83 16.88 -13.21 -18.45
C ILE A 83 17.51 -11.87 -18.85
N LEU A 84 17.04 -10.76 -18.28
CA LEU A 84 17.62 -9.44 -18.56
C LEU A 84 19.12 -9.42 -18.23
N LYS A 85 19.50 -10.00 -17.09
CA LYS A 85 20.90 -10.14 -16.69
C LYS A 85 21.72 -11.00 -17.66
N GLN A 86 21.18 -12.12 -18.15
CA GLN A 86 21.85 -12.99 -19.13
C GLN A 86 22.11 -12.25 -20.46
N LEU A 87 21.21 -11.36 -20.86
CA LEU A 87 21.33 -10.55 -22.08
C LEU A 87 22.13 -9.25 -21.88
N ASN A 88 22.71 -9.04 -20.70
CA ASN A 88 23.39 -7.80 -20.31
C ASN A 88 22.49 -6.55 -20.46
N ILE A 89 21.20 -6.69 -20.16
CA ILE A 89 20.24 -5.58 -20.14
C ILE A 89 20.12 -5.11 -18.69
N LYS A 90 20.35 -3.83 -18.44
CA LYS A 90 20.20 -3.24 -17.11
C LYS A 90 18.76 -2.73 -16.93
N PRO A 91 17.91 -3.38 -16.12
CA PRO A 91 16.59 -2.85 -15.83
C PRO A 91 16.68 -1.62 -14.92
N PHE A 92 15.83 -0.63 -15.17
CA PHE A 92 15.63 0.52 -14.29
C PHE A 92 14.12 0.75 -14.09
N PHE A 93 13.61 0.43 -12.90
CA PHE A 93 12.17 0.52 -12.64
C PHE A 93 11.75 1.93 -12.25
N VAL A 94 10.67 2.44 -12.84
CA VAL A 94 10.09 3.74 -12.52
C VAL A 94 8.67 3.57 -12.00
N PHE A 95 8.47 3.92 -10.73
CA PHE A 95 7.18 3.90 -10.05
C PHE A 95 6.46 5.24 -10.23
N THR A 96 5.14 5.20 -10.34
CA THR A 96 4.29 6.39 -10.20
C THR A 96 4.38 6.89 -8.75
N GLY A 97 4.54 8.21 -8.57
CA GLY A 97 4.63 8.84 -7.26
C GLY A 97 3.32 9.44 -6.78
N LEU A 98 3.36 10.73 -6.45
CA LEU A 98 2.24 11.46 -5.88
C LEU A 98 1.05 11.47 -6.84
N GLN A 99 -0.13 11.30 -6.27
CA GLN A 99 -1.38 11.31 -7.00
C GLN A 99 -1.82 12.76 -7.26
N ILE A 100 -2.18 13.03 -8.50
CA ILE A 100 -2.81 14.29 -8.86
C ILE A 100 -4.27 14.21 -8.44
N VAL A 101 -4.75 15.24 -7.75
CA VAL A 101 -6.12 15.28 -7.22
C VAL A 101 -7.11 15.29 -8.40
N SER A 102 -7.66 14.13 -8.75
CA SER A 102 -8.71 14.02 -9.75
C SER A 102 -10.06 14.45 -9.17
N GLN A 103 -10.89 15.06 -10.01
CA GLN A 103 -12.28 15.41 -9.68
C GLN A 103 -13.22 14.20 -9.78
N HIS A 104 -12.79 13.12 -10.43
CA HIS A 104 -13.54 11.87 -10.52
C HIS A 104 -12.96 10.85 -9.57
N GLU A 105 -13.72 10.52 -8.53
CA GLU A 105 -13.37 9.46 -7.58
C GLU A 105 -14.01 8.15 -8.05
N ALA A 106 -13.21 7.08 -8.11
CA ALA A 106 -13.71 5.72 -8.25
C ALA A 106 -14.60 5.38 -7.04
N ASP A 107 -15.77 4.79 -7.27
CA ASP A 107 -16.65 4.38 -6.16
C ASP A 107 -16.05 3.16 -5.44
N PRO A 108 -15.58 3.30 -4.17
CA PRO A 108 -14.99 2.19 -3.42
C PRO A 108 -15.99 1.04 -3.19
N ASN A 109 -17.30 1.31 -3.28
CA ASN A 109 -18.33 0.30 -3.15
C ASN A 109 -18.36 -0.68 -4.32
N LEU A 110 -17.81 -0.33 -5.49
CA LEU A 110 -17.70 -1.26 -6.61
C LEU A 110 -16.74 -2.40 -6.29
N ARG A 111 -15.53 -2.06 -5.80
CA ARG A 111 -14.51 -3.04 -5.35
C ARG A 111 -15.03 -3.90 -4.23
N LEU A 112 -15.78 -3.29 -3.30
CA LEU A 112 -16.46 -4.02 -2.24
C LEU A 112 -17.48 -5.02 -2.79
N ALA A 113 -18.38 -4.59 -3.69
CA ALA A 113 -19.41 -5.44 -4.27
C ALA A 113 -18.82 -6.62 -5.05
N ALA A 114 -17.79 -6.40 -5.87
CA ALA A 114 -17.13 -7.49 -6.59
C ALA A 114 -16.43 -8.47 -5.65
N ARG A 115 -15.82 -7.99 -4.56
CA ARG A 115 -15.25 -8.86 -3.51
C ARG A 115 -16.32 -9.68 -2.81
N THR A 116 -17.46 -9.08 -2.44
CA THR A 116 -18.59 -9.81 -1.84
C THR A 116 -19.11 -10.89 -2.76
N LEU A 117 -19.21 -10.62 -4.07
CA LEU A 117 -19.58 -11.65 -5.04
C LEU A 117 -18.54 -12.77 -5.13
N ALA A 118 -17.24 -12.45 -5.14
CA ALA A 118 -16.16 -13.44 -5.15
C ALA A 118 -16.19 -14.35 -3.90
N LEU A 119 -16.42 -13.76 -2.72
CA LEU A 119 -16.62 -14.50 -1.46
C LEU A 119 -17.86 -15.41 -1.51
N SER A 120 -18.94 -14.98 -2.15
CA SER A 120 -20.14 -15.82 -2.29
C SER A 120 -19.90 -17.03 -3.22
N SER A 121 -19.00 -16.91 -4.20
CA SER A 121 -18.61 -18.04 -5.07
C SER A 121 -17.77 -19.06 -4.30
N LEU A 122 -16.92 -18.57 -3.40
CA LEU A 122 -16.12 -19.38 -2.49
C LEU A 122 -16.98 -20.20 -1.52
N GLU A 123 -17.98 -19.56 -0.88
CA GLU A 123 -18.93 -20.24 0.01
C GLU A 123 -19.69 -21.37 -0.69
N ARG A 124 -19.97 -21.21 -1.99
CA ARG A 124 -20.60 -22.23 -2.84
C ARG A 124 -19.63 -23.31 -3.35
N LYS A 125 -18.37 -23.31 -2.89
CA LYS A 125 -17.29 -24.25 -3.30
C LYS A 125 -17.02 -24.25 -4.81
N ARG A 126 -17.21 -23.11 -5.48
CA ARG A 126 -16.94 -22.94 -6.91
C ARG A 126 -15.52 -22.43 -7.11
N ASN A 127 -14.55 -23.33 -7.04
CA ASN A 127 -13.14 -22.97 -6.97
C ASN A 127 -12.66 -22.18 -8.20
N GLU A 128 -13.02 -22.57 -9.42
CA GLU A 128 -12.59 -21.89 -10.64
C GLU A 128 -13.18 -20.47 -10.78
N GLU A 129 -14.48 -20.30 -10.54
CA GLU A 129 -15.15 -18.99 -10.54
C GLU A 129 -14.55 -18.07 -9.48
N THR A 130 -14.24 -18.62 -8.30
CA THR A 130 -13.62 -17.90 -7.19
C THR A 130 -12.23 -17.39 -7.57
N ILE A 131 -11.37 -18.26 -8.13
CA ILE A 131 -10.02 -17.90 -8.57
C ILE A 131 -10.08 -16.80 -9.63
N GLN A 132 -10.98 -16.92 -10.61
CA GLN A 132 -11.15 -15.90 -11.65
C GLN A 132 -11.61 -14.56 -11.06
N ALA A 133 -12.60 -14.57 -10.16
CA ALA A 133 -13.10 -13.37 -9.53
C ALA A 133 -12.01 -12.66 -8.69
N PHE A 134 -11.24 -13.40 -7.89
CA PHE A 134 -10.14 -12.79 -7.11
C PHE A 134 -8.95 -12.36 -7.97
N THR A 135 -8.64 -13.08 -9.05
CA THR A 135 -7.63 -12.63 -10.02
C THR A 135 -8.05 -11.29 -10.63
N ALA A 136 -9.33 -11.14 -10.99
CA ALA A 136 -9.86 -9.89 -11.54
C ALA A 136 -9.88 -8.72 -10.53
N LEU A 137 -9.80 -9.01 -9.22
CA LEU A 137 -9.68 -8.02 -8.16
C LEU A 137 -8.23 -7.61 -7.86
N THR A 138 -7.23 -8.35 -8.37
CA THR A 138 -5.83 -8.03 -8.09
C THR A 138 -5.45 -6.69 -8.73
N SER A 139 -4.98 -5.76 -7.90
CA SER A 139 -4.57 -4.42 -8.33
C SER A 139 -3.04 -4.27 -8.36
N THR A 140 -2.52 -3.39 -9.21
CA THR A 140 -1.06 -3.10 -9.20
C THR A 140 -0.62 -2.49 -7.87
N ILE A 141 -1.47 -1.65 -7.25
CA ILE A 141 -1.16 -0.97 -5.99
C ILE A 141 -0.88 -1.96 -4.85
N GLU A 142 -1.52 -3.13 -4.86
CA GLU A 142 -1.33 -4.18 -3.85
C GLU A 142 0.04 -4.88 -3.99
N LEU A 143 0.68 -4.76 -5.16
CA LEU A 143 1.96 -5.40 -5.48
C LEU A 143 3.16 -4.44 -5.42
N VAL A 144 2.94 -3.13 -5.53
CA VAL A 144 3.98 -2.10 -5.61
C VAL A 144 4.95 -2.16 -4.42
N ALA A 145 4.44 -2.20 -3.19
CA ALA A 145 5.27 -2.20 -1.99
C ALA A 145 6.14 -3.46 -1.85
N ALA A 146 5.64 -4.61 -2.34
CA ALA A 146 6.38 -5.86 -2.37
C ALA A 146 7.45 -5.86 -3.47
N LEU A 147 7.12 -5.37 -4.67
CA LEU A 147 8.08 -5.22 -5.76
C LEU A 147 9.23 -4.30 -5.35
N LYS A 148 8.94 -3.12 -4.81
CA LYS A 148 9.96 -2.15 -4.40
C LYS A 148 10.97 -2.76 -3.45
N ARG A 149 10.50 -3.49 -2.42
CA ARG A 149 11.37 -4.21 -1.49
C ARG A 149 12.17 -5.32 -2.14
N TYR A 150 11.54 -6.08 -3.03
CA TYR A 150 12.24 -7.13 -3.77
C TYR A 150 13.38 -6.55 -4.60
N LEU A 151 13.14 -5.43 -5.31
CA LEU A 151 14.18 -4.72 -6.06
C LEU A 151 15.29 -4.20 -5.15
N GLN A 152 14.97 -3.65 -3.97
CA GLN A 152 15.98 -3.23 -2.98
C GLN A 152 16.85 -4.40 -2.51
N ALA A 153 16.24 -5.54 -2.18
CA ALA A 153 16.95 -6.74 -1.73
C ALA A 153 17.87 -7.32 -2.82
N GLU A 154 17.41 -7.31 -4.07
CA GLU A 154 18.18 -7.75 -5.24
C GLU A 154 19.13 -6.67 -5.80
N GLN A 155 19.22 -5.51 -5.16
CA GLN A 155 20.03 -4.36 -5.57
C GLN A 155 19.76 -3.89 -7.01
N VAL A 156 18.50 -3.93 -7.41
CA VAL A 156 18.02 -3.44 -8.71
C VAL A 156 17.65 -1.97 -8.61
N ASP A 157 18.19 -1.15 -9.51
CA ASP A 157 17.95 0.28 -9.54
C ASP A 157 16.47 0.61 -9.82
N PHE A 158 15.92 1.54 -9.05
CA PHE A 158 14.61 2.10 -9.29
C PHE A 158 14.53 3.58 -8.91
N LEU A 159 13.46 4.23 -9.35
CA LEU A 159 13.09 5.60 -9.01
C LEU A 159 11.58 5.68 -8.80
N VAL A 160 11.13 6.43 -7.80
CA VAL A 160 9.74 6.89 -7.73
C VAL A 160 9.65 8.26 -8.39
N ALA A 161 8.91 8.36 -9.49
CA ALA A 161 8.66 9.63 -10.17
C ALA A 161 7.96 10.62 -9.21
N PRO A 162 8.06 11.94 -9.41
CA PRO A 162 7.34 12.87 -8.55
C PRO A 162 5.82 12.72 -8.72
N TYR A 163 5.37 12.40 -9.93
CA TYR A 163 3.98 12.12 -10.29
C TYR A 163 3.95 10.97 -11.30
N PHE A 164 3.82 11.24 -12.61
CA PHE A 164 3.71 10.21 -13.64
C PHE A 164 5.04 9.49 -13.95
N ALA A 165 5.04 8.16 -13.86
CA ALA A 165 6.16 7.34 -14.32
C ALA A 165 6.43 7.51 -15.82
N ALA A 166 5.37 7.59 -16.64
CA ALA A 166 5.47 7.78 -18.08
C ALA A 166 6.18 9.10 -18.46
N ALA A 167 5.87 10.19 -17.75
CA ALA A 167 6.55 11.48 -17.90
C ALA A 167 8.04 11.38 -17.52
N GLN A 168 8.32 10.75 -16.38
CA GLN A 168 9.69 10.58 -15.88
C GLN A 168 10.54 9.75 -16.84
N LEU A 169 10.02 8.62 -17.34
CA LEU A 169 10.69 7.78 -18.32
C LEU A 169 10.97 8.52 -19.63
N THR A 170 10.03 9.35 -20.07
CA THR A 170 10.22 10.16 -21.29
C THR A 170 11.37 11.16 -21.11
N TYR A 171 11.50 11.79 -19.94
CA TYR A 171 12.65 12.63 -19.63
C TYR A 171 13.97 11.83 -19.53
N MET A 172 13.94 10.66 -18.88
CA MET A 172 15.09 9.78 -18.76
C MET A 172 15.61 9.33 -20.13
N LEU A 173 14.71 9.02 -21.07
CA LEU A 173 15.05 8.69 -22.46
C LEU A 173 15.72 9.89 -23.17
N LYS A 174 15.16 11.10 -23.02
CA LYS A 174 15.70 12.32 -23.64
C LYS A 174 17.05 12.75 -23.07
N SER A 175 17.28 12.49 -21.78
CA SER A 175 18.55 12.80 -21.10
C SER A 175 19.63 11.74 -21.30
N GLY A 176 19.31 10.60 -21.93
CA GLY A 176 20.22 9.47 -22.09
C GLY A 176 20.44 8.66 -20.80
N SER A 177 19.55 8.80 -19.82
CA SER A 177 19.59 8.01 -18.58
C SER A 177 19.09 6.57 -18.79
N VAL A 178 18.24 6.36 -19.79
CA VAL A 178 17.79 5.05 -20.28
C VAL A 178 17.83 5.05 -21.80
N ASP A 179 18.05 3.88 -22.41
CA ASP A 179 18.18 3.73 -23.86
C ASP A 179 16.84 3.37 -24.53
N SER A 180 15.97 2.68 -23.80
CA SER A 180 14.65 2.27 -24.26
C SER A 180 13.64 2.24 -23.11
N ILE A 181 12.35 2.32 -23.43
CA ILE A 181 11.27 2.33 -22.43
C ILE A 181 10.29 1.18 -22.68
N TYR A 182 10.03 0.39 -21.64
CA TYR A 182 8.95 -0.58 -21.55
C TYR A 182 7.81 0.03 -20.74
N ALA A 183 6.80 0.55 -21.44
CA ALA A 183 5.78 1.40 -20.86
C ALA A 183 4.45 1.33 -21.62
N ALA A 184 3.37 1.76 -20.95
CA ALA A 184 2.08 1.91 -21.59
C ALA A 184 2.15 2.99 -22.69
N PRO A 185 1.31 2.90 -23.75
CA PRO A 185 1.27 3.90 -24.83
C PRO A 185 1.04 5.35 -24.40
N ASP A 186 0.58 5.59 -23.17
CA ASP A 186 0.44 6.91 -22.56
C ASP A 186 1.75 7.72 -22.57
N VAL A 187 2.93 7.09 -22.66
CA VAL A 187 4.20 7.80 -22.86
C VAL A 187 4.22 8.70 -24.11
N PHE A 188 3.41 8.40 -25.14
CA PHE A 188 3.34 9.20 -26.35
C PHE A 188 2.76 10.60 -26.10
N VAL A 189 1.82 10.76 -25.16
CA VAL A 189 1.28 12.10 -24.80
C VAL A 189 2.26 12.91 -23.95
N HIS A 190 3.26 12.25 -23.35
CA HIS A 190 4.39 12.91 -22.67
C HIS A 190 5.55 13.23 -23.62
N GLY A 191 5.45 12.82 -24.89
CA GLY A 191 6.41 13.15 -25.94
C GLY A 191 7.53 12.14 -26.13
N ALA A 192 7.29 10.86 -25.81
CA ALA A 192 8.10 9.76 -26.33
C ALA A 192 7.76 9.48 -27.80
N GLU A 193 8.72 8.95 -28.55
CA GLU A 193 8.54 8.62 -29.98
C GLU A 193 8.37 7.11 -30.23
N ARG A 194 8.87 6.28 -29.32
CA ARG A 194 8.76 4.82 -29.35
C ARG A 194 8.53 4.27 -27.95
N SER A 195 7.71 3.24 -27.84
CA SER A 195 7.54 2.47 -26.59
C SER A 195 7.55 0.97 -26.88
N ILE A 196 8.25 0.20 -26.06
CA ILE A 196 8.06 -1.25 -25.97
C ILE A 196 6.77 -1.45 -25.18
N THR A 197 5.78 -2.12 -25.76
CA THR A 197 4.45 -2.32 -25.17
C THR A 197 4.28 -3.72 -24.57
N ASP A 198 5.15 -4.67 -24.91
CA ASP A 198 5.13 -6.04 -24.40
C ASP A 198 6.53 -6.67 -24.50
N ILE A 199 6.93 -7.41 -23.46
CA ILE A 199 8.11 -8.27 -23.49
C ILE A 199 7.66 -9.69 -23.14
N SER A 200 8.03 -10.65 -23.98
CA SER A 200 7.85 -12.07 -23.70
C SER A 200 9.15 -12.65 -23.17
N PHE A 201 9.13 -13.05 -21.89
CA PHE A 201 10.22 -13.74 -21.20
C PHE A 201 10.10 -15.28 -21.27
N GLU A 202 9.19 -15.79 -22.12
CA GLU A 202 8.99 -17.21 -22.38
C GLU A 202 9.81 -17.67 -23.62
N GLN A 203 9.49 -18.85 -24.16
CA GLN A 203 10.16 -19.39 -25.35
C GLN A 203 10.07 -18.38 -26.52
N ASN A 204 11.22 -18.04 -27.12
CA ASN A 204 11.41 -17.06 -28.20
C ASN A 204 11.52 -15.58 -27.78
N LEU A 205 12.03 -15.28 -26.58
CA LEU A 205 12.47 -13.96 -26.07
C LEU A 205 12.23 -12.78 -27.04
N ARG A 206 11.05 -12.14 -26.94
CA ARG A 206 10.58 -11.18 -27.94
C ARG A 206 10.18 -9.86 -27.29
N VAL A 207 10.45 -8.77 -27.99
CA VAL A 207 9.89 -7.45 -27.68
C VAL A 207 8.87 -7.04 -28.73
N THR A 208 7.78 -6.45 -28.27
CA THR A 208 6.76 -5.83 -29.12
C THR A 208 6.79 -4.33 -28.85
N PHE A 209 6.93 -3.50 -29.88
CA PHE A 209 7.04 -2.05 -29.75
C PHE A 209 6.15 -1.32 -30.74
N CYS A 210 5.89 -0.04 -30.47
CA CYS A 210 5.12 0.83 -31.34
C CYS A 210 5.81 2.20 -31.47
N ASP A 211 5.75 2.78 -32.66
CA ASP A 211 6.24 4.12 -32.96
C ASP A 211 5.06 5.10 -33.01
N LYS A 212 5.21 6.27 -32.40
CA LYS A 212 4.19 7.33 -32.39
C LYS A 212 3.80 7.77 -33.79
N SER A 213 4.74 7.81 -34.73
CA SER A 213 4.48 8.15 -36.14
C SER A 213 3.47 7.20 -36.81
N ALA A 214 3.51 5.91 -36.48
CA ALA A 214 2.55 4.92 -37.01
C ALA A 214 1.14 5.16 -36.46
N ILE A 215 1.03 5.58 -35.19
CA ILE A 215 -0.22 5.95 -34.53
C ILE A 215 -0.80 7.21 -35.16
N LEU A 216 0.02 8.25 -35.36
CA LEU A 216 -0.42 9.49 -36.01
C LEU A 216 -0.89 9.24 -37.45
N GLY A 217 -0.24 8.33 -38.18
CA GLY A 217 -0.68 7.89 -39.49
C GLY A 217 -2.09 7.27 -39.48
N LEU A 218 -2.42 6.47 -38.46
CA LEU A 218 -3.78 5.93 -38.28
C LEU A 218 -4.84 7.00 -37.93
N LEU A 219 -4.40 8.10 -37.33
CA LEU A 219 -5.25 9.23 -36.97
C LEU A 219 -5.27 10.32 -38.05
N GLN A 220 -4.94 9.96 -39.30
CA GLN A 220 -4.95 10.85 -40.46
C GLN A 220 -4.01 12.07 -40.30
N GLY A 221 -2.88 11.90 -39.62
CA GLY A 221 -1.78 12.87 -39.59
C GLY A 221 -2.01 14.09 -38.67
N ILE A 222 -2.81 13.96 -37.61
CA ILE A 222 -2.95 15.02 -36.60
C ILE A 222 -1.59 15.39 -35.97
N ASN A 223 -1.42 16.66 -35.60
CA ASN A 223 -0.20 17.15 -34.94
C ASN A 223 -0.17 16.81 -33.44
N GLU A 224 0.92 17.13 -32.73
CA GLU A 224 1.08 16.80 -31.31
C GLU A 224 0.01 17.41 -30.39
N ASP A 225 -0.33 18.68 -30.59
CA ASP A 225 -1.34 19.36 -29.77
C ASP A 225 -2.73 18.78 -30.05
N GLN A 226 -3.04 18.43 -31.29
CA GLN A 226 -4.28 17.74 -31.68
C GLN A 226 -4.34 16.30 -31.17
N PHE A 227 -3.19 15.60 -31.11
CA PHE A 227 -3.10 14.25 -30.57
C PHE A 227 -3.43 14.22 -29.08
N LEU A 228 -2.90 15.19 -28.31
CA LEU A 228 -3.29 15.36 -26.90
C LEU A 228 -4.78 15.67 -26.77
N ASP A 229 -5.33 16.54 -27.62
CA ASP A 229 -6.77 16.85 -27.60
C ASP A 229 -7.63 15.60 -27.84
N ALA A 230 -7.26 14.80 -28.85
CA ALA A 230 -7.94 13.56 -29.18
C ALA A 230 -7.83 12.52 -28.05
N TYR A 231 -6.66 12.43 -27.41
CA TYR A 231 -6.45 11.54 -26.26
C TYR A 231 -7.36 11.89 -25.09
N LEU A 232 -7.49 13.18 -24.77
CA LEU A 232 -8.39 13.65 -23.72
C LEU A 232 -9.87 13.45 -24.11
N PHE A 233 -10.23 13.70 -25.35
CA PHE A 233 -11.61 13.51 -25.86
C PHE A 233 -12.05 12.05 -25.88
N ALA A 234 -11.12 11.11 -26.02
CA ALA A 234 -11.41 9.67 -25.94
C ALA A 234 -11.87 9.23 -24.54
N GLY A 235 -11.55 10.01 -23.51
CA GLY A 235 -11.85 9.73 -22.11
C GLY A 235 -10.70 9.01 -21.40
N ASN A 236 -10.36 9.50 -20.22
CA ASN A 236 -9.36 8.98 -19.29
C ASN A 236 -9.67 9.44 -17.84
N ASP A 237 -8.78 9.15 -16.90
CA ASP A 237 -8.96 9.44 -15.47
C ASP A 237 -9.04 10.94 -15.12
N PHE A 238 -8.56 11.80 -16.02
CA PHE A 238 -8.54 13.26 -15.83
C PHE A 238 -9.69 13.97 -16.55
N CYS A 239 -10.20 13.37 -17.63
CA CYS A 239 -11.24 13.96 -18.46
C CYS A 239 -12.15 12.86 -19.02
N PRO A 240 -13.47 12.90 -18.78
CA PRO A 240 -14.39 11.93 -19.39
C PRO A 240 -14.45 12.10 -20.91
N ILE A 241 -15.07 11.13 -21.58
CA ILE A 241 -15.30 11.19 -23.03
C ILE A 241 -15.98 12.51 -23.41
N VAL A 242 -15.60 13.08 -24.55
CA VAL A 242 -16.15 14.36 -25.01
C VAL A 242 -17.67 14.28 -25.18
N PRO A 243 -18.46 15.26 -24.69
CA PRO A 243 -19.93 15.23 -24.78
C PRO A 243 -20.49 15.07 -26.19
N ILE A 244 -19.71 15.45 -27.21
CA ILE A 244 -20.04 15.25 -28.63
C ILE A 244 -20.19 13.76 -28.98
N LEU A 245 -19.43 12.87 -28.32
CA LEU A 245 -19.46 11.43 -28.53
C LEU A 245 -20.35 10.69 -27.51
N GLU A 246 -20.77 11.32 -26.43
CA GLU A 246 -21.63 10.71 -25.39
C GLU A 246 -22.95 10.11 -25.92
N PRO A 247 -23.66 10.68 -26.93
CA PRO A 247 -24.91 10.10 -27.40
C PRO A 247 -24.76 8.71 -28.01
N ASN A 248 -23.61 8.42 -28.62
CA ASN A 248 -23.28 7.13 -29.23
C ASN A 248 -21.81 6.81 -28.93
N PRO A 249 -21.46 6.47 -27.67
CA PRO A 249 -20.07 6.39 -27.25
C PRO A 249 -19.43 5.15 -27.90
N PRO A 250 -18.33 5.31 -28.66
CA PRO A 250 -17.52 4.19 -29.10
C PRO A 250 -17.14 3.27 -27.94
N SER A 251 -17.07 1.96 -28.16
CA SER A 251 -16.57 1.04 -27.12
C SER A 251 -15.21 1.49 -26.60
N GLU A 252 -15.01 1.49 -25.29
CA GLU A 252 -13.72 1.78 -24.65
C GLU A 252 -12.64 0.74 -25.00
N PHE A 253 -13.07 -0.47 -25.37
CA PHE A 253 -12.20 -1.57 -25.76
C PHE A 253 -11.92 -1.59 -27.28
N SER A 254 -11.86 -0.41 -27.91
CA SER A 254 -11.72 -0.29 -29.36
C SER A 254 -10.86 0.90 -29.77
N ALA A 255 -10.00 0.66 -30.76
CA ALA A 255 -9.25 1.72 -31.45
C ALA A 255 -10.16 2.77 -32.11
N PHE A 256 -11.43 2.42 -32.39
CA PHE A 256 -12.41 3.33 -32.97
C PHE A 256 -12.67 4.55 -32.07
N ARG A 257 -12.58 4.41 -30.75
CA ARG A 257 -12.78 5.51 -29.81
C ARG A 257 -11.78 6.65 -30.03
N MET A 258 -10.50 6.31 -30.14
CA MET A 258 -9.45 7.29 -30.40
C MET A 258 -9.59 7.91 -31.80
N ARG A 259 -9.98 7.12 -32.81
CA ARG A 259 -10.23 7.61 -34.17
C ARG A 259 -11.39 8.62 -34.21
N ALA A 260 -12.51 8.31 -33.54
CA ALA A 260 -13.65 9.22 -33.44
C ALA A 260 -13.29 10.53 -32.71
N ALA A 261 -12.53 10.45 -31.62
CA ALA A 261 -12.05 11.63 -30.91
C ALA A 261 -11.12 12.50 -31.80
N ALA A 262 -10.21 11.87 -32.55
CA ALA A 262 -9.35 12.55 -33.51
C ALA A 262 -10.16 13.21 -34.65
N ASP A 263 -11.23 12.58 -35.13
CA ASP A 263 -12.12 13.15 -36.13
C ASP A 263 -12.82 14.42 -35.63
N VAL A 264 -13.29 14.43 -34.38
CA VAL A 264 -13.86 15.62 -33.75
C VAL A 264 -12.84 16.77 -33.72
N VAL A 265 -11.62 16.51 -33.27
CA VAL A 265 -10.56 17.53 -33.20
C VAL A 265 -10.22 18.04 -34.60
N ARG A 266 -10.06 17.15 -35.58
CA ARG A 266 -9.69 17.48 -36.95
C ARG A 266 -10.74 18.32 -37.67
N GLN A 267 -12.02 17.99 -37.53
CA GLN A 267 -13.12 18.75 -38.13
C GLN A 267 -13.20 20.18 -37.60
N ASN A 268 -12.76 20.42 -36.36
CA ASN A 268 -12.81 21.73 -35.69
C ASN A 268 -11.44 22.42 -35.63
N GLY A 269 -10.37 21.79 -36.11
CA GLY A 269 -8.99 22.29 -36.05
C GLY A 269 -8.30 22.12 -34.70
N THR A 270 -8.97 22.41 -33.57
CA THR A 270 -8.44 22.23 -32.21
C THR A 270 -9.52 21.72 -31.26
N GLY A 271 -9.12 21.11 -30.13
CA GLY A 271 -10.06 20.72 -29.09
C GLY A 271 -10.81 21.91 -28.48
N TYR A 272 -10.17 23.09 -28.35
CA TYR A 272 -10.84 24.28 -27.82
C TYR A 272 -11.98 24.73 -28.73
N LEU A 273 -11.75 24.78 -30.05
CA LEU A 273 -12.79 25.16 -31.02
C LEU A 273 -13.91 24.12 -31.12
N ALA A 274 -13.62 22.84 -30.89
CA ALA A 274 -14.66 21.81 -30.83
C ALA A 274 -15.63 21.99 -29.65
N LEU A 275 -15.13 22.56 -28.54
CA LEU A 275 -15.89 22.76 -27.31
C LEU A 275 -16.53 24.15 -27.23
N HIS A 276 -15.77 25.20 -27.53
CA HIS A 276 -16.18 26.58 -27.31
C HIS A 276 -17.43 26.95 -28.11
N GLY A 277 -18.51 27.33 -27.42
CA GLY A 277 -19.79 27.71 -28.05
C GLY A 277 -20.58 26.53 -28.63
N ASN A 278 -20.19 25.28 -28.33
CA ASN A 278 -20.90 24.10 -28.79
C ASN A 278 -22.15 23.84 -27.92
N PRO A 279 -23.38 23.86 -28.48
CA PRO A 279 -24.61 23.68 -27.72
C PRO A 279 -24.69 22.34 -26.97
N VAL A 280 -23.97 21.31 -27.42
CA VAL A 280 -23.92 19.99 -26.73
C VAL A 280 -23.33 20.12 -25.32
N LEU A 281 -22.49 21.12 -25.06
CA LEU A 281 -21.90 21.36 -23.74
C LEU A 281 -22.84 22.05 -22.75
N GLU A 282 -24.02 22.55 -23.16
CA GLU A 282 -24.99 23.15 -22.24
C GLU A 282 -25.39 22.17 -21.12
N LYS A 283 -25.39 20.87 -21.42
CA LYS A 283 -25.66 19.79 -20.45
C LYS A 283 -24.45 19.43 -19.57
N ARG A 284 -23.26 19.93 -19.90
CA ARG A 284 -21.97 19.64 -19.25
C ARG A 284 -21.13 20.92 -19.09
N PRO A 285 -21.61 21.93 -18.34
CA PRO A 285 -21.02 23.28 -18.32
C PRO A 285 -19.55 23.31 -17.83
N ASN A 286 -19.15 22.34 -17.00
CA ASN A 286 -17.80 22.28 -16.44
C ASN A 286 -16.80 21.49 -17.30
N TYR A 287 -17.24 20.87 -18.40
CA TYR A 287 -16.37 19.99 -19.20
C TYR A 287 -15.20 20.75 -19.82
N LEU A 288 -15.44 21.96 -20.34
CA LEU A 288 -14.39 22.79 -20.93
C LEU A 288 -13.28 23.10 -19.91
N GLU A 289 -13.65 23.48 -18.68
CA GLU A 289 -12.70 23.76 -17.61
C GLU A 289 -11.91 22.50 -17.22
N GLN A 290 -12.60 21.36 -17.07
CA GLN A 290 -11.97 20.08 -16.75
C GLN A 290 -10.97 19.65 -17.83
N TRP A 291 -11.36 19.73 -19.11
CA TRP A 291 -10.50 19.43 -20.24
C TRP A 291 -9.28 20.38 -20.30
N LEU A 292 -9.47 21.68 -20.07
CA LEU A 292 -8.36 22.66 -20.02
C LEU A 292 -7.36 22.32 -18.91
N LYS A 293 -7.84 21.94 -17.72
CA LYS A 293 -7.00 21.49 -16.60
C LYS A 293 -6.22 20.22 -16.98
N ALA A 294 -6.88 19.22 -17.53
CA ALA A 294 -6.21 18.00 -17.99
C ALA A 294 -5.16 18.32 -19.08
N LYS A 295 -5.50 19.13 -20.08
CA LYS A 295 -4.56 19.55 -21.12
C LYS A 295 -3.34 20.27 -20.56
N ALA A 296 -3.52 21.20 -19.62
CA ALA A 296 -2.43 21.89 -18.95
C ALA A 296 -1.54 20.90 -18.17
N LEU A 297 -2.14 19.94 -17.45
CA LEU A 297 -1.42 18.93 -16.69
C LEU A 297 -0.48 18.10 -17.56
N PHE A 298 -0.97 17.55 -18.68
CA PHE A 298 -0.14 16.74 -19.59
C PHE A 298 0.90 17.58 -20.34
N LYS A 299 0.54 18.81 -20.75
CA LYS A 299 1.44 19.70 -21.49
C LYS A 299 2.60 20.25 -20.65
N PHE A 300 2.35 20.48 -19.35
CA PHE A 300 3.32 21.03 -18.39
C PHE A 300 3.62 20.03 -17.27
N HIS A 301 3.66 18.74 -17.60
CA HIS A 301 3.83 17.70 -16.59
C HIS A 301 5.16 17.87 -15.82
N PRO A 302 5.15 17.63 -14.50
CA PRO A 302 6.34 17.65 -13.67
C PRO A 302 7.17 16.37 -13.81
N TYR A 303 8.49 16.50 -13.76
CA TYR A 303 9.44 15.39 -13.68
C TYR A 303 10.64 15.77 -12.80
N LEU A 304 11.36 14.77 -12.31
CA LEU A 304 12.59 14.93 -11.54
C LEU A 304 13.78 14.96 -12.52
N ASN A 305 14.52 16.06 -12.54
CA ASN A 305 15.70 16.21 -13.39
C ASN A 305 16.95 15.57 -12.76
N LEU A 306 18.06 15.53 -13.50
CA LEU A 306 19.35 15.01 -13.01
C LEU A 306 19.94 15.76 -11.81
N ALA A 307 19.52 17.01 -11.58
CA ALA A 307 19.92 17.80 -10.41
C ALA A 307 19.09 17.47 -9.15
N GLY A 308 18.09 16.59 -9.27
CA GLY A 308 17.18 16.25 -8.17
C GLY A 308 16.05 17.25 -7.96
N ASP A 309 15.81 18.14 -8.92
CA ASP A 309 14.74 19.13 -8.87
C ASP A 309 13.50 18.67 -9.65
N VAL A 310 12.33 18.89 -9.06
CA VAL A 310 11.06 18.76 -9.77
C VAL A 310 10.83 20.01 -10.61
N VAL A 311 10.81 19.84 -11.93
CA VAL A 311 10.68 20.88 -12.96
C VAL A 311 9.58 20.53 -13.96
N LEU A 312 9.12 21.50 -14.74
CA LEU A 312 8.07 21.30 -15.75
C LEU A 312 8.67 21.10 -17.14
N SER A 313 8.07 20.25 -17.98
CA SER A 313 8.57 19.94 -19.35
C SER A 313 8.58 21.08 -20.36
N LYS A 314 7.80 22.15 -20.11
CA LYS A 314 7.73 23.39 -20.91
C LYS A 314 7.58 24.60 -19.99
N GLU A 315 8.48 24.71 -19.01
CA GLU A 315 8.41 25.72 -17.95
C GLU A 315 8.34 27.16 -18.48
N ASP A 316 9.05 27.46 -19.56
CA ASP A 316 9.06 28.75 -20.26
C ASP A 316 7.68 29.19 -20.78
N LYS A 317 6.78 28.22 -21.03
CA LYS A 317 5.44 28.44 -21.56
C LYS A 317 4.34 28.13 -20.53
N ALA A 318 4.71 27.73 -19.32
CA ALA A 318 3.75 27.36 -18.30
C ALA A 318 3.03 28.61 -17.76
N PRO A 319 1.68 28.59 -17.63
CA PRO A 319 0.96 29.65 -16.96
C PRO A 319 1.44 29.82 -15.51
N SER A 320 1.44 31.06 -15.00
CA SER A 320 1.88 31.37 -13.63
C SER A 320 1.07 30.65 -12.54
N ASP A 321 -0.15 30.20 -12.87
CA ASP A 321 -1.06 29.51 -11.95
C ASP A 321 -1.19 28.00 -12.23
N VAL A 322 -0.28 27.40 -13.00
CA VAL A 322 -0.27 25.95 -13.31
C VAL A 322 -0.27 25.07 -12.05
N ALA A 323 0.24 25.57 -10.93
CA ALA A 323 0.20 24.90 -9.63
C ALA A 323 -1.23 24.63 -9.13
N ARG A 324 -2.24 25.38 -9.60
CA ARG A 324 -3.66 25.10 -9.30
C ARG A 324 -4.17 23.82 -9.96
N VAL A 325 -3.49 23.35 -11.00
CA VAL A 325 -3.81 22.12 -11.74
C VAL A 325 -3.01 20.95 -11.20
N ILE A 326 -1.69 21.10 -11.11
CA ILE A 326 -0.77 20.01 -10.71
C ILE A 326 -0.85 19.74 -9.20
N GLY A 327 -1.02 20.80 -8.41
CA GLY A 327 -0.95 20.76 -6.96
C GLY A 327 0.14 21.70 -6.42
N ALA A 328 0.03 22.00 -5.13
CA ALA A 328 1.04 22.81 -4.45
C ALA A 328 2.38 22.07 -4.40
N ARG A 329 3.46 22.80 -4.64
CA ARG A 329 4.83 22.28 -4.63
C ARG A 329 5.29 21.96 -3.21
N LEU A 330 5.80 20.75 -3.03
CA LEU A 330 6.43 20.32 -1.78
C LEU A 330 7.91 20.77 -1.72
N PRO A 331 8.54 20.78 -0.53
CA PRO A 331 9.98 20.95 -0.42
C PRO A 331 10.73 19.90 -1.26
N ARG A 332 11.89 20.29 -1.81
CA ARG A 332 12.73 19.43 -2.66
C ARG A 332 13.10 18.11 -1.95
N GLU A 333 13.35 18.19 -0.65
CA GLU A 333 13.71 17.04 0.19
C GLU A 333 12.60 15.99 0.23
N VAL A 334 11.32 16.39 0.27
CA VAL A 334 10.19 15.46 0.27
C VAL A 334 10.16 14.66 -1.04
N TYR A 335 10.32 15.35 -2.18
CA TYR A 335 10.42 14.68 -3.47
C TYR A 335 11.64 13.75 -3.53
N TYR A 336 12.78 14.16 -2.99
CA TYR A 336 13.97 13.33 -2.94
C TYR A 336 13.75 12.05 -2.13
N TYR A 337 13.18 12.14 -0.93
CA TYR A 337 12.92 10.96 -0.09
C TYR A 337 11.88 10.02 -0.71
N ILE A 338 10.82 10.55 -1.34
CA ILE A 338 9.89 9.75 -2.13
C ILE A 338 10.62 9.05 -3.28
N SER A 339 11.45 9.78 -4.02
CA SER A 339 12.14 9.27 -5.21
C SER A 339 13.05 8.07 -4.93
N ARG A 340 13.61 8.00 -3.71
CA ARG A 340 14.44 6.88 -3.24
C ARG A 340 13.63 5.72 -2.67
N GLY A 341 12.32 5.89 -2.47
CA GLY A 341 11.48 4.88 -1.81
C GLY A 341 11.58 4.89 -0.29
N LEU A 342 12.13 5.96 0.31
CA LEU A 342 12.28 6.10 1.75
C LEU A 342 10.95 6.40 2.45
N ILE A 343 10.06 7.11 1.75
CA ILE A 343 8.73 7.56 2.19
C ILE A 343 7.74 7.15 1.10
N GLU A 344 6.64 6.51 1.48
CA GLU A 344 5.54 6.17 0.60
C GLU A 344 4.65 7.41 0.31
N PRO A 345 4.16 7.58 -0.92
CA PRO A 345 3.32 8.73 -1.29
C PRO A 345 2.03 8.87 -0.48
N GLN A 346 1.47 7.78 0.08
CA GLN A 346 0.09 7.73 0.58
C GLN A 346 -0.29 8.82 1.59
N LEU A 347 0.55 9.07 2.62
CA LEU A 347 0.24 10.08 3.64
C LEU A 347 0.47 11.50 3.11
N ILE A 348 1.40 11.67 2.18
CA ILE A 348 1.60 12.94 1.47
C ILE A 348 0.43 13.22 0.53
N ASP A 349 -0.07 12.21 -0.18
CA ASP A 349 -1.28 12.31 -1.02
C ASP A 349 -2.51 12.62 -0.19
N THR A 350 -2.58 12.12 1.04
CA THR A 350 -3.65 12.47 1.98
C THR A 350 -3.61 13.97 2.32
N LEU A 351 -2.41 14.50 2.59
CA LEU A 351 -2.21 15.94 2.76
C LEU A 351 -2.52 16.73 1.48
N LEU A 352 -2.10 16.25 0.30
CA LEU A 352 -2.30 16.92 -0.99
C LEU A 352 -3.75 16.87 -1.50
N SER A 353 -4.51 15.83 -1.18
CA SER A 353 -5.93 15.72 -1.52
C SER A 353 -6.84 16.35 -0.47
N GLY A 354 -6.39 16.43 0.78
CA GLY A 354 -7.25 16.81 1.92
C GLY A 354 -8.23 15.70 2.32
N VAL A 355 -8.02 14.46 1.85
CA VAL A 355 -8.93 13.34 2.10
C VAL A 355 -8.17 12.11 2.56
N TRP A 356 -8.38 11.71 3.82
CA TRP A 356 -7.95 10.42 4.36
C TRP A 356 -9.01 9.37 4.04
N ARG A 357 -8.72 8.48 3.08
CA ARG A 357 -9.68 7.45 2.65
C ARG A 357 -9.43 6.14 3.39
N GLU A 358 -10.51 5.56 3.88
CA GLU A 358 -10.47 4.19 4.40
C GLU A 358 -10.95 3.18 3.38
N SER A 359 -10.24 2.07 3.30
CA SER A 359 -10.56 0.95 2.44
C SER A 359 -11.40 -0.10 3.18
N PRO A 360 -12.35 -0.74 2.50
CA PRO A 360 -13.13 -1.82 3.08
C PRO A 360 -12.24 -3.03 3.42
N PRO A 361 -12.61 -3.80 4.47
CA PRO A 361 -11.91 -5.02 4.87
C PRO A 361 -12.04 -6.14 3.83
N LEU A 362 -11.25 -7.21 4.03
CA LEU A 362 -11.20 -8.37 3.13
C LEU A 362 -12.42 -9.29 3.23
N ASP A 363 -13.20 -9.19 4.31
CA ASP A 363 -14.40 -9.99 4.57
C ASP A 363 -15.66 -9.49 3.85
N GLY A 364 -15.55 -8.45 3.01
CA GLY A 364 -16.68 -7.86 2.31
C GLY A 364 -17.42 -6.75 3.05
N GLY A 365 -16.86 -6.21 4.16
CA GLY A 365 -17.34 -4.97 4.78
C GLY A 365 -18.31 -5.15 5.96
N ASP A 366 -18.48 -6.37 6.45
CA ASP A 366 -19.48 -6.71 7.47
C ASP A 366 -18.97 -6.64 8.91
N SER A 367 -17.64 -6.68 9.14
CA SER A 367 -17.07 -6.60 10.49
C SER A 367 -17.37 -5.27 11.21
N ARG A 368 -18.03 -5.37 12.37
CA ARG A 368 -18.27 -4.24 13.28
C ARG A 368 -17.00 -3.81 14.00
N GLU A 369 -16.16 -4.78 14.34
CA GLU A 369 -14.86 -4.60 14.98
C GLU A 369 -13.96 -3.76 14.08
N TYR A 370 -13.96 -4.02 12.78
CA TYR A 370 -13.18 -3.23 11.83
C TYR A 370 -13.66 -1.79 11.77
N ARG A 371 -14.98 -1.55 11.73
CA ARG A 371 -15.53 -0.19 11.76
C ARG A 371 -15.17 0.54 13.06
N ARG A 372 -15.22 -0.15 14.21
CA ARG A 372 -14.81 0.42 15.49
C ARG A 372 -13.33 0.76 15.53
N LEU A 373 -12.47 -0.17 15.09
CA LEU A 373 -11.02 0.08 14.98
C LEU A 373 -10.77 1.38 14.21
N LEU A 374 -11.50 1.61 13.11
CA LEU A 374 -11.36 2.85 12.35
C LEU A 374 -11.80 4.10 13.11
N GLU A 375 -12.70 4.02 14.09
CA GLU A 375 -13.01 5.15 14.98
C GLU A 375 -11.85 5.37 15.98
N GLU A 376 -11.34 4.30 16.59
CA GLU A 376 -10.26 4.37 17.59
C GLU A 376 -8.90 4.82 17.01
N LEU A 377 -8.74 4.79 15.68
CA LEU A 377 -7.53 5.23 14.99
C LEU A 377 -7.42 6.74 14.77
N ASP A 378 -8.41 7.54 15.19
CA ASP A 378 -8.40 9.00 15.03
C ASP A 378 -7.15 9.65 15.65
N ASP A 379 -6.73 9.22 16.84
CA ASP A 379 -5.52 9.72 17.50
C ASP A 379 -4.25 9.53 16.64
N ILE A 380 -4.12 8.39 15.95
CA ILE A 380 -2.98 8.15 15.07
C ILE A 380 -3.07 9.04 13.82
N ARG A 381 -4.27 9.23 13.25
CA ARG A 381 -4.47 10.13 12.10
C ARG A 381 -4.06 11.56 12.45
N VAL A 382 -4.52 12.06 13.60
CA VAL A 382 -4.21 13.38 14.13
C VAL A 382 -2.69 13.53 14.29
N LYS A 383 -2.00 12.56 14.90
CA LYS A 383 -0.54 12.57 15.07
C LYS A 383 0.23 12.54 13.75
N CYS A 384 -0.18 11.70 12.79
CA CYS A 384 0.43 11.68 11.46
C CYS A 384 0.29 13.05 10.76
N MET A 385 -0.90 13.65 10.80
CA MET A 385 -1.15 14.96 10.20
C MET A 385 -0.42 16.08 10.94
N ASP A 386 -0.33 16.04 12.26
CA ASP A 386 0.42 17.02 13.04
C ASP A 386 1.93 16.93 12.77
N LEU A 387 2.50 15.73 12.60
CA LEU A 387 3.91 15.59 12.22
C LEU A 387 4.23 16.25 10.86
N LEU A 388 3.26 16.24 9.93
CA LEU A 388 3.36 16.95 8.66
C LEU A 388 3.15 18.46 8.80
N HIS A 389 2.05 18.90 9.45
CA HIS A 389 1.67 20.31 9.60
C HIS A 389 2.53 21.07 10.62
N GLY A 390 2.65 20.51 11.83
CA GLY A 390 3.21 21.16 13.01
C GLY A 390 4.72 21.35 12.93
N SER A 391 5.43 20.59 12.10
CA SER A 391 6.90 20.65 11.98
C SER A 391 7.45 22.03 11.56
N LYS A 392 6.61 22.95 11.03
CA LYS A 392 7.01 24.21 10.37
C LYS A 392 8.02 24.02 9.22
N GLN A 393 8.24 22.77 8.79
CA GLN A 393 9.13 22.39 7.70
C GLN A 393 8.41 22.51 6.35
N LEU A 394 7.09 22.31 6.35
CA LEU A 394 6.24 22.54 5.19
C LEU A 394 5.81 24.02 5.12
N HIS A 395 5.56 24.49 3.90
CA HIS A 395 5.05 25.83 3.66
C HIS A 395 3.70 26.07 4.39
N HIS A 396 3.46 27.28 4.89
CA HIS A 396 2.23 27.68 5.64
C HIS A 396 0.91 27.34 4.93
N TYR A 397 0.96 27.19 3.62
CA TYR A 397 -0.16 26.70 2.81
C TYR A 397 -0.71 25.36 3.34
N TYR A 398 0.16 24.42 3.70
CA TYR A 398 -0.24 23.10 4.17
C TYR A 398 -0.79 23.14 5.59
N GLU A 399 -0.28 24.01 6.46
CA GLU A 399 -0.77 24.18 7.83
C GLU A 399 -2.26 24.56 7.87
N LYS A 400 -2.72 25.37 6.91
CA LYS A 400 -4.14 25.78 6.81
C LYS A 400 -5.04 24.72 6.20
N LYS A 401 -4.49 23.70 5.56
CA LYS A 401 -5.29 22.70 4.88
C LYS A 401 -6.11 21.90 5.89
N VAL A 402 -7.35 21.61 5.51
CA VAL A 402 -8.24 20.73 6.28
C VAL A 402 -8.18 19.36 5.62
N VAL A 403 -7.94 18.34 6.42
CA VAL A 403 -7.98 16.95 5.99
C VAL A 403 -9.22 16.32 6.58
N VAL A 404 -10.03 15.69 5.76
CA VAL A 404 -11.25 14.99 6.19
C VAL A 404 -11.10 13.49 6.02
N THR A 405 -11.68 12.71 6.93
CA THR A 405 -11.77 11.26 6.79
C THR A 405 -13.00 10.89 5.96
N LYS A 406 -12.83 9.99 4.99
CA LYS A 406 -13.93 9.37 4.23
C LYS A 406 -13.93 7.88 4.49
N LYS A 407 -15.00 7.39 5.10
CA LYS A 407 -15.23 5.97 5.45
C LYS A 407 -16.24 5.38 4.46
N TRP A 408 -15.90 4.29 3.77
CA TRP A 408 -16.74 3.71 2.70
C TRP A 408 -18.18 3.40 3.16
N TYR A 409 -18.36 3.02 4.43
CA TYR A 409 -19.66 2.65 5.00
C TYR A 409 -20.52 3.84 5.46
N ARG A 410 -20.01 5.07 5.41
CA ARG A 410 -20.76 6.27 5.82
C ARG A 410 -21.19 7.16 4.65
N GLY A 411 -21.20 6.62 3.43
CA GLY A 411 -21.61 7.33 2.22
C GLY A 411 -20.78 8.61 1.99
N ASN A 412 -21.46 9.74 1.81
CA ASN A 412 -20.82 11.04 1.56
C ASN A 412 -20.46 11.83 2.83
N THR A 413 -20.63 11.26 4.03
CA THR A 413 -20.23 11.96 5.25
C THR A 413 -18.71 11.98 5.39
N SER A 414 -18.19 13.11 5.87
CA SER A 414 -16.76 13.32 6.08
C SER A 414 -16.52 14.05 7.39
N GLU A 415 -15.54 13.59 8.17
CA GLU A 415 -15.19 14.16 9.47
C GLU A 415 -13.83 14.83 9.38
N ALA A 416 -13.72 16.08 9.81
CA ALA A 416 -12.42 16.77 9.82
C ALA A 416 -11.49 16.13 10.86
N ILE A 417 -10.24 15.86 10.46
CA ILE A 417 -9.19 15.49 11.40
C ILE A 417 -8.88 16.72 12.26
N GLU A 418 -9.00 16.57 13.57
CA GLU A 418 -8.74 17.65 14.53
C GLU A 418 -7.28 18.12 14.44
N LYS A 419 -7.09 19.42 14.63
CA LYS A 419 -5.75 20.02 14.75
C LYS A 419 -5.42 20.15 16.22
N LEU A 420 -4.23 19.69 16.60
CA LEU A 420 -3.75 19.83 17.97
C LEU A 420 -3.33 21.27 18.24
N ASP A 421 -3.67 21.77 19.43
CA ASP A 421 -3.27 23.10 19.88
C ASP A 421 -1.75 23.22 20.06
N SER A 422 -1.14 22.12 20.53
CA SER A 422 0.31 22.01 20.72
C SER A 422 0.85 20.93 19.79
N PRO A 423 1.80 21.28 18.90
CA PRO A 423 2.41 20.31 18.02
C PRO A 423 3.14 19.21 18.79
N VAL A 424 2.87 17.97 18.45
CA VAL A 424 3.38 16.78 19.12
C VAL A 424 4.90 16.70 19.01
N TYR A 425 5.48 17.25 17.94
CA TYR A 425 6.93 17.27 17.77
C TYR A 425 7.65 17.96 18.94
N ASN A 426 7.01 18.90 19.65
CA ASN A 426 7.63 19.60 20.77
C ASN A 426 8.05 18.61 21.86
N ASP A 427 7.20 17.63 22.14
CA ASP A 427 7.46 16.59 23.14
C ASP A 427 8.48 15.56 22.63
N LEU A 428 8.54 15.35 21.31
CA LEU A 428 9.46 14.41 20.67
C LEU A 428 10.88 14.94 20.50
N ARG A 429 11.12 16.24 20.72
CA ARG A 429 12.47 16.86 20.62
C ARG A 429 13.45 16.29 21.63
N THR A 430 12.96 15.69 22.70
CA THR A 430 13.77 15.11 23.78
C THR A 430 14.52 13.85 23.35
N TRP A 431 14.11 13.20 22.23
CA TRP A 431 14.74 12.00 21.72
C TRP A 431 15.98 12.29 20.86
N GLN A 432 17.17 11.99 21.36
CA GLN A 432 18.40 11.97 20.56
C GLN A 432 19.33 10.84 21.01
N VAL A 433 19.24 9.67 20.39
CA VAL A 433 20.23 8.60 20.57
C VAL A 433 21.39 8.81 19.60
N THR A 434 22.61 8.96 20.13
CA THR A 434 23.84 9.19 19.36
C THR A 434 24.69 7.92 19.27
N GLY A 435 25.32 7.71 18.11
CA GLY A 435 26.04 6.51 17.70
C GLY A 435 27.29 6.13 18.50
N SER A 436 27.83 7.03 19.34
CA SER A 436 29.19 6.85 19.86
C SER A 436 29.36 7.38 21.29
N SER A 437 29.60 6.47 22.25
CA SER A 437 30.67 6.58 23.25
C SER A 437 30.64 5.40 24.22
N GLU A 438 31.76 4.69 24.28
CA GLU A 438 32.15 3.80 25.37
C GLU A 438 31.90 4.47 26.73
N GLY A 439 31.23 3.77 27.65
CA GLY A 439 31.16 4.15 29.05
C GLY A 439 29.80 4.68 29.54
N THR A 440 29.17 3.86 30.39
CA THR A 440 28.12 4.17 31.38
C THR A 440 26.77 4.66 30.84
N GLY A 441 25.78 3.75 30.81
CA GLY A 441 24.36 4.08 30.94
C GLY A 441 23.70 4.86 29.79
N LYS A 442 24.22 4.78 28.56
CA LYS A 442 23.58 5.41 27.38
C LYS A 442 22.85 4.36 26.55
N ALA A 443 21.65 4.70 26.06
CA ALA A 443 20.91 3.90 25.09
C ALA A 443 21.82 3.56 23.90
N HIS A 444 22.17 2.28 23.75
CA HIS A 444 23.05 1.84 22.67
C HIS A 444 22.23 1.71 21.38
N PRO A 445 22.70 2.27 20.26
CA PRO A 445 22.05 2.13 18.96
C PRO A 445 22.35 0.79 18.28
N ASP A 446 22.59 -0.28 19.04
CA ASP A 446 22.67 -1.66 18.54
C ASP A 446 21.79 -2.61 19.38
N ARG A 447 21.02 -2.05 20.32
CA ARG A 447 20.21 -2.83 21.26
C ARG A 447 18.81 -3.00 20.70
N ASP A 448 18.37 -4.25 20.60
CA ASP A 448 17.00 -4.63 20.28
C ASP A 448 15.97 -3.97 21.22
N LEU A 449 14.72 -3.80 20.75
CA LEU A 449 13.58 -3.18 21.45
C LEU A 449 13.49 -3.61 22.92
N ARG A 450 13.71 -4.90 23.20
CA ARG A 450 13.72 -5.46 24.55
C ARG A 450 14.78 -4.82 25.44
N SER A 451 16.02 -4.77 24.97
CA SER A 451 17.17 -4.29 25.73
C SER A 451 17.06 -2.79 26.07
N LEU A 452 16.30 -2.04 25.28
CA LEU A 452 16.09 -0.61 25.45
C LEU A 452 15.00 -0.30 26.46
N LEU A 453 13.87 -0.99 26.39
CA LEU A 453 12.81 -0.80 27.37
C LEU A 453 13.27 -1.22 28.78
N LYS A 454 14.13 -2.24 28.90
CA LYS A 454 14.75 -2.65 30.17
C LYS A 454 15.65 -1.58 30.77
N LEU A 455 16.45 -0.89 29.96
CA LEU A 455 17.25 0.25 30.44
C LEU A 455 16.39 1.30 31.13
N TRP A 456 15.20 1.60 30.59
CA TRP A 456 14.30 2.60 31.20
C TRP A 456 13.52 2.11 32.41
N GLN A 457 13.45 0.80 32.61
CA GLN A 457 12.98 0.25 33.88
C GLN A 457 13.98 0.57 35.00
N GLU A 458 15.28 0.50 34.70
CA GLU A 458 16.39 0.71 35.65
C GLU A 458 16.72 2.20 35.88
N ASP A 459 16.68 3.04 34.83
CA ASP A 459 17.03 4.48 34.87
C ASP A 459 15.94 5.39 35.48
N SER A 460 14.81 4.84 35.91
CA SER A 460 13.71 5.58 36.55
C SER A 460 14.08 6.23 37.91
N SER A 461 15.33 6.09 38.36
CA SER A 461 15.84 6.61 39.63
C SER A 461 16.52 8.00 39.55
N ASP A 462 16.86 8.53 38.37
CA ASP A 462 17.52 9.84 38.25
C ASP A 462 16.88 10.72 37.16
N GLY A 463 15.78 11.38 37.51
CA GLY A 463 14.94 12.24 36.65
C GLY A 463 15.60 13.52 36.11
N LYS A 464 16.67 13.38 35.32
CA LYS A 464 17.26 14.47 34.54
C LYS A 464 17.44 14.05 33.09
N GLY A 465 16.45 14.37 32.27
CA GLY A 465 16.59 14.36 30.81
C GLY A 465 17.78 15.23 30.40
N LYS A 466 18.90 14.58 30.05
CA LYS A 466 20.12 15.28 29.62
C LYS A 466 19.95 15.75 28.19
N LYS A 467 20.09 17.06 27.96
CA LYS A 467 20.22 17.66 26.63
C LYS A 467 21.49 17.13 25.95
N LEU A 468 21.37 16.41 24.85
CA LEU A 468 22.50 15.97 24.02
C LEU A 468 22.73 16.97 22.88
N LYS A 469 24.00 17.12 22.48
CA LYS A 469 24.49 18.05 21.44
C LYS A 469 24.33 17.43 20.03
N GLU A 470 24.34 18.29 19.02
CA GLU A 470 23.99 18.08 17.61
C GLU A 470 24.52 16.79 16.92
N PRO A 471 23.77 16.23 15.95
CA PRO A 471 24.05 14.92 15.37
C PRO A 471 24.91 15.02 14.10
N GLN A 472 26.11 14.44 14.10
CA GLN A 472 26.84 14.20 12.85
C GLN A 472 27.13 12.73 12.56
N GLU A 473 26.97 11.81 13.52
CA GLU A 473 27.35 10.40 13.37
C GLU A 473 26.32 9.43 13.97
N ALA A 474 25.09 9.41 13.44
CA ALA A 474 24.10 8.37 13.77
C ALA A 474 24.11 7.29 12.68
N SER A 475 24.22 6.01 13.07
CA SER A 475 24.05 4.86 12.16
C SER A 475 22.60 4.76 11.68
N VAL A 476 22.34 4.00 10.61
CA VAL A 476 20.98 3.71 10.12
C VAL A 476 20.13 3.11 11.24
N TYR A 477 20.68 2.15 12.00
CA TYR A 477 20.01 1.57 13.15
C TYR A 477 19.67 2.61 14.21
N ALA A 478 20.60 3.52 14.54
CA ALA A 478 20.36 4.59 15.51
C ALA A 478 19.15 5.44 15.09
N VAL A 479 19.02 5.74 13.80
CA VAL A 479 17.85 6.46 13.26
C VAL A 479 16.59 5.62 13.44
N GLN A 480 16.59 4.35 13.03
CA GLN A 480 15.42 3.48 13.16
C GLN A 480 14.95 3.31 14.60
N ALA A 481 15.88 3.20 15.55
CA ALA A 481 15.61 3.14 16.97
C ALA A 481 14.99 4.47 17.47
N ASN A 482 15.57 5.60 17.09
CA ASN A 482 15.03 6.94 17.39
C ASN A 482 13.59 7.12 16.87
N VAL A 483 13.29 6.60 15.68
CA VAL A 483 11.94 6.63 15.11
C VAL A 483 11.00 5.74 15.93
N LEU A 484 11.43 4.51 16.26
CA LEU A 484 10.64 3.59 17.07
C LEU A 484 10.31 4.16 18.47
N TYR A 485 11.25 4.85 19.12
CA TYR A 485 10.97 5.49 20.42
C TYR A 485 9.93 6.61 20.34
N ARG A 486 9.98 7.40 19.26
CA ARG A 486 8.97 8.42 19.00
C ARG A 486 7.61 7.76 18.84
N VAL A 487 7.53 6.66 18.07
CA VAL A 487 6.29 5.87 17.97
C VAL A 487 5.82 5.37 19.34
N LEU A 488 6.71 4.83 20.17
CA LEU A 488 6.35 4.35 21.52
C LEU A 488 5.86 5.47 22.44
N GLN A 489 6.48 6.66 22.43
CA GLN A 489 5.96 7.82 23.17
C GLN A 489 4.61 8.28 22.62
N LEU A 490 4.49 8.40 21.29
CA LEU A 490 3.25 8.80 20.63
C LEU A 490 2.10 7.84 20.94
N ARG A 491 2.40 6.56 21.08
CA ARG A 491 1.41 5.54 21.47
C ARG A 491 1.25 5.41 22.99
N GLY A 492 1.96 6.20 23.79
CA GLY A 492 1.78 6.25 25.24
C GLY A 492 2.38 5.04 25.98
N TYR A 493 3.36 4.36 25.40
CA TYR A 493 4.21 3.39 26.13
C TYR A 493 5.27 4.10 26.97
N ILE A 494 5.68 5.28 26.52
CA ILE A 494 6.66 6.13 27.20
C ILE A 494 6.02 7.48 27.47
N GLY A 495 6.14 7.98 28.70
CA GLY A 495 5.66 9.29 29.11
C GLY A 495 6.52 10.44 28.59
N ALA A 496 6.02 11.68 28.70
CA ALA A 496 6.75 12.88 28.25
C ALA A 496 8.07 13.12 29.01
N LYS A 497 8.16 12.61 30.23
CA LYS A 497 9.36 12.66 31.07
C LYS A 497 10.28 11.44 30.88
N GLN A 498 10.00 10.61 29.85
CA GLN A 498 10.76 9.42 29.45
C GLN A 498 10.69 8.24 30.44
N GLU A 499 9.68 8.19 31.31
CA GLU A 499 9.33 6.99 32.09
C GLU A 499 8.44 6.01 31.33
N LEU A 500 8.51 4.73 31.70
CA LEU A 500 7.54 3.73 31.24
C LEU A 500 6.17 4.00 31.84
N THR A 501 5.13 3.98 31.00
CA THR A 501 3.73 3.99 31.44
C THR A 501 3.30 2.57 31.87
N SER A 502 2.04 2.40 32.31
CA SER A 502 1.46 1.07 32.56
C SER A 502 1.55 0.18 31.33
N TRP A 503 1.21 0.73 30.16
CA TRP A 503 1.37 0.05 28.87
C TRP A 503 2.84 -0.20 28.52
N GLY A 504 3.75 0.72 28.87
CA GLY A 504 5.19 0.54 28.69
C GLY A 504 5.74 -0.66 29.48
N ARG A 505 5.39 -0.77 30.76
CA ARG A 505 5.78 -1.91 31.60
C ARG A 505 5.13 -3.21 31.16
N ALA A 506 3.87 -3.15 30.72
CA ALA A 506 3.19 -4.31 30.14
C ALA A 506 3.87 -4.79 28.85
N LEU A 507 4.31 -3.88 28.00
CA LEU A 507 5.12 -4.23 26.82
C LEU A 507 6.41 -4.93 27.25
N VAL A 508 7.15 -4.40 28.23
CA VAL A 508 8.36 -5.07 28.75
C VAL A 508 8.06 -6.49 29.22
N ALA A 509 7.02 -6.68 30.03
CA ALA A 509 6.61 -7.99 30.52
C ALA A 509 6.29 -8.96 29.37
N ALA A 510 5.60 -8.48 28.32
CA ALA A 510 5.30 -9.28 27.15
C ALA A 510 6.55 -9.65 26.33
N LEU A 511 7.47 -8.70 26.15
CA LEU A 511 8.69 -8.92 25.38
C LEU A 511 9.62 -9.92 26.07
N ASP A 512 9.52 -10.12 27.38
CA ASP A 512 10.33 -11.10 28.12
C ASP A 512 9.90 -12.55 27.91
N GLU A 513 8.66 -12.77 27.47
CA GLU A 513 8.09 -14.11 27.24
C GLU A 513 8.25 -14.60 25.79
N VAL A 514 8.69 -13.74 24.86
CA VAL A 514 8.71 -14.04 23.42
C VAL A 514 10.12 -14.09 22.85
N ASP A 515 10.29 -14.63 21.64
CA ASP A 515 11.56 -14.57 20.92
C ASP A 515 11.69 -13.24 20.15
N ASP A 516 12.92 -12.88 19.73
CA ASP A 516 13.19 -11.62 19.03
C ASP A 516 12.38 -11.45 17.72
N ALA A 517 12.07 -12.57 17.04
CA ALA A 517 11.23 -12.58 15.85
C ALA A 517 9.77 -12.13 16.10
N LEU A 518 9.33 -12.13 17.36
CA LEU A 518 7.95 -11.84 17.77
C LEU A 518 7.80 -10.47 18.44
N LEU A 519 8.87 -9.66 18.55
CA LEU A 519 8.81 -8.38 19.27
C LEU A 519 7.83 -7.39 18.64
N ILE A 520 7.89 -7.22 17.32
CA ILE A 520 6.98 -6.32 16.59
C ILE A 520 5.55 -6.89 16.54
N PRO A 521 5.33 -8.20 16.26
CA PRO A 521 4.01 -8.81 16.44
C PRO A 521 3.43 -8.63 17.84
N THR A 522 4.24 -8.71 18.90
CA THR A 522 3.81 -8.52 20.29
C THR A 522 3.38 -7.09 20.55
N LEU A 523 4.17 -6.11 20.08
CA LEU A 523 3.77 -4.70 20.13
C LEU A 523 2.45 -4.45 19.38
N CYS A 524 2.28 -5.04 18.20
CA CYS A 524 1.05 -4.93 17.41
C CYS A 524 -0.15 -5.59 18.11
N ALA A 525 0.04 -6.74 18.76
CA ALA A 525 -1.00 -7.41 19.55
C ALA A 525 -1.49 -6.53 20.71
N ILE A 526 -0.56 -5.87 21.43
CA ILE A 526 -0.89 -4.93 22.51
C ILE A 526 -1.59 -3.69 21.95
N GLU A 527 -1.18 -3.17 20.78
CA GLU A 527 -1.87 -2.06 20.13
C GLU A 527 -3.30 -2.45 19.70
N MET A 528 -3.52 -3.65 19.17
CA MET A 528 -4.86 -4.16 18.86
C MET A 528 -5.74 -4.26 20.11
N LEU A 529 -5.16 -4.62 21.26
CA LEU A 529 -5.86 -4.63 22.55
C LEU A 529 -6.23 -3.20 22.99
N LYS A 530 -5.29 -2.26 22.93
CA LYS A 530 -5.51 -0.84 23.29
C LYS A 530 -6.57 -0.17 22.42
N LEU A 531 -6.57 -0.49 21.13
CA LEU A 531 -7.52 0.02 20.14
C LEU A 531 -8.86 -0.75 20.14
N ARG A 532 -9.07 -1.69 21.09
CA ARG A 532 -10.28 -2.52 21.19
C ARG A 532 -10.62 -3.26 19.89
N ALA A 533 -9.60 -3.57 19.09
CA ALA A 533 -9.72 -4.44 17.91
C ALA A 533 -9.87 -5.91 18.32
N ILE A 534 -9.38 -6.26 19.51
CA ILE A 534 -9.58 -7.56 20.14
C ILE A 534 -10.43 -7.33 21.39
N SER A 535 -11.71 -7.71 21.33
CA SER A 535 -12.62 -7.68 22.48
C SER A 535 -13.36 -9.01 22.59
N PRO A 536 -12.99 -9.88 23.54
CA PRO A 536 -13.72 -11.12 23.81
C PRO A 536 -15.20 -10.88 24.17
N GLU A 537 -15.53 -9.71 24.74
CA GLU A 537 -16.90 -9.35 25.10
C GLU A 537 -17.77 -9.21 23.86
N ASP A 538 -17.26 -8.48 22.88
CA ASP A 538 -17.99 -8.24 21.65
C ASP A 538 -18.06 -9.49 20.78
N HIS A 539 -16.99 -10.28 20.76
CA HIS A 539 -17.02 -11.61 20.15
C HIS A 539 -18.11 -12.48 20.77
N ALA A 540 -18.23 -12.50 22.10
CA ALA A 540 -19.27 -13.26 22.78
C ALA A 540 -20.69 -12.72 22.48
N ARG A 541 -20.86 -11.40 22.36
CA ARG A 541 -22.16 -10.78 22.02
C ARG A 541 -22.60 -11.09 20.59
N ASP A 542 -21.67 -11.12 19.65
CA ASP A 542 -22.00 -11.44 18.26
C ASP A 542 -22.35 -12.92 18.10
N VAL A 543 -21.65 -13.84 18.79
CA VAL A 543 -21.97 -15.28 18.78
C VAL A 543 -23.31 -15.56 19.48
N ARG A 544 -23.64 -14.88 20.59
CA ARG A 544 -24.94 -15.02 21.29
C ARG A 544 -26.15 -14.69 20.43
N LYS A 545 -26.00 -13.90 19.36
CA LYS A 545 -27.09 -13.63 18.41
C LYS A 545 -27.40 -14.81 17.48
N MET A 546 -26.56 -15.86 17.47
CA MET A 546 -26.65 -17.00 16.55
C MET A 546 -27.12 -18.32 17.20
N ALA A 547 -27.41 -18.35 18.51
CA ALA A 547 -28.04 -19.42 19.30
C ALA A 547 -27.38 -20.84 19.27
N SER A 548 -26.68 -21.23 20.36
CA SER A 548 -26.57 -22.60 20.91
C SER A 548 -25.58 -22.68 22.09
N GLN A 549 -25.57 -23.77 22.88
CA GLN A 549 -24.62 -23.99 24.00
C GLN A 549 -23.11 -23.99 23.61
N ALA A 550 -22.76 -23.94 22.33
CA ALA A 550 -21.39 -23.81 21.82
C ALA A 550 -20.84 -22.36 21.82
N GLU A 551 -21.61 -21.40 22.34
CA GLU A 551 -21.36 -19.95 22.28
C GLU A 551 -20.02 -19.47 22.92
N SER A 552 -19.52 -20.15 23.96
CA SER A 552 -18.28 -19.71 24.64
C SER A 552 -17.01 -20.12 23.90
N ALA A 553 -17.00 -21.27 23.21
CA ALA A 553 -15.81 -21.76 22.53
C ALA A 553 -15.54 -20.95 21.25
N GLU A 554 -16.59 -20.58 20.51
CA GLU A 554 -16.46 -19.82 19.27
C GLU A 554 -15.91 -18.40 19.52
N SER A 555 -16.34 -17.74 20.60
CA SER A 555 -15.79 -16.43 20.99
C SER A 555 -14.29 -16.49 21.29
N ASN A 556 -13.85 -17.55 21.98
CA ASN A 556 -12.44 -17.79 22.27
C ASN A 556 -11.66 -17.98 20.97
N VAL A 557 -12.17 -18.82 20.07
CA VAL A 557 -11.55 -19.07 18.76
C VAL A 557 -11.41 -17.78 17.95
N LYS A 558 -12.45 -16.94 17.87
CA LYS A 558 -12.41 -15.66 17.14
C LYS A 558 -11.34 -14.71 17.68
N THR A 559 -11.23 -14.62 19.02
CA THR A 559 -10.19 -13.82 19.68
C THR A 559 -8.79 -14.34 19.34
N LEU A 560 -8.58 -15.65 19.45
CA LEU A 560 -7.30 -16.29 19.15
C LEU A 560 -6.92 -16.18 17.67
N CYS A 561 -7.89 -16.26 16.75
CA CYS A 561 -7.68 -16.06 15.32
C CYS A 561 -7.21 -14.63 15.00
N SER A 562 -7.74 -13.62 15.70
CA SER A 562 -7.31 -12.23 15.56
C SER A 562 -5.83 -12.05 15.92
N ILE A 563 -5.33 -12.82 16.88
CA ILE A 563 -3.92 -12.80 17.31
C ILE A 563 -3.07 -13.63 16.34
N ALA A 564 -3.54 -14.80 15.91
CA ALA A 564 -2.87 -15.62 14.91
C ALA A 564 -2.66 -14.87 13.59
N ALA A 565 -3.58 -13.96 13.23
CA ALA A 565 -3.48 -13.13 12.03
C ALA A 565 -2.28 -12.16 12.02
N LEU A 566 -1.63 -11.93 13.16
CA LEU A 566 -0.42 -11.11 13.26
C LEU A 566 0.84 -11.82 12.75
N LEU A 567 0.77 -13.13 12.51
CA LEU A 567 1.91 -13.97 12.14
C LEU A 567 1.70 -14.69 10.80
N PRO A 568 2.78 -14.99 10.06
CA PRO A 568 2.68 -15.76 8.82
C PRO A 568 2.46 -17.25 9.06
N LEU A 569 1.72 -17.89 8.16
CA LEU A 569 1.87 -19.34 7.94
C LEU A 569 2.93 -19.53 6.85
N LYS A 570 4.04 -20.20 7.18
CA LYS A 570 5.11 -20.41 6.20
C LYS A 570 4.66 -21.44 5.17
N GLN A 571 4.73 -21.06 3.89
CA GLN A 571 4.28 -21.89 2.77
C GLN A 571 5.43 -22.30 1.85
N ASN A 572 5.27 -23.45 1.22
CA ASN A 572 6.06 -23.92 0.07
C ASN A 572 5.73 -23.11 -1.18
N ASP A 573 6.57 -23.22 -2.19
CA ASP A 573 6.45 -22.49 -3.46
C ASP A 573 5.38 -23.13 -4.35
N ALA A 574 4.16 -23.22 -3.83
CA ALA A 574 3.00 -23.81 -4.48
C ALA A 574 1.76 -22.92 -4.25
N PRO A 575 0.81 -22.88 -5.21
CA PRO A 575 -0.47 -22.21 -5.00
C PRO A 575 -1.19 -22.78 -3.79
N TRP A 576 -1.82 -21.93 -2.99
CA TRP A 576 -2.61 -22.33 -1.84
C TRP A 576 -3.69 -23.35 -2.18
N GLN A 577 -3.83 -24.36 -1.32
CA GLN A 577 -4.82 -25.42 -1.46
C GLN A 577 -5.68 -25.59 -0.19
N GLY A 578 -5.52 -24.70 0.79
CA GLY A 578 -6.29 -24.74 2.04
C GLY A 578 -7.73 -24.21 1.86
N PRO A 579 -8.64 -24.56 2.79
CA PRO A 579 -9.94 -23.89 2.87
C PRO A 579 -9.74 -22.39 3.13
N LEU A 580 -10.72 -21.58 2.74
CA LEU A 580 -10.78 -20.18 3.11
C LEU A 580 -11.82 -19.98 4.19
N ASP A 581 -11.60 -18.99 5.06
CA ASP A 581 -12.48 -18.70 6.17
C ASP A 581 -12.71 -17.19 6.29
N ARG A 582 -13.96 -16.76 6.21
CA ARG A 582 -14.35 -15.35 6.16
C ARG A 582 -14.04 -14.60 7.47
N GLU A 583 -14.14 -15.26 8.61
CA GLU A 583 -13.83 -14.65 9.91
C GLU A 583 -12.32 -14.47 10.09
N ALA A 584 -11.51 -15.41 9.57
CA ALA A 584 -10.07 -15.24 9.50
C ALA A 584 -9.68 -14.05 8.59
N LEU A 585 -10.42 -13.79 7.51
CA LEU A 585 -10.20 -12.59 6.67
C LEU A 585 -10.52 -11.29 7.42
N ALA A 586 -11.60 -11.28 8.21
CA ALA A 586 -11.94 -10.16 9.07
C ALA A 586 -10.83 -9.92 10.12
N SER A 587 -10.38 -10.99 10.78
CA SER A 587 -9.29 -10.99 11.74
C SER A 587 -7.99 -10.43 11.13
N PHE A 588 -7.64 -10.86 9.92
CA PHE A 588 -6.47 -10.34 9.23
C PHE A 588 -6.63 -8.89 8.79
N SER A 589 -7.84 -8.45 8.43
CA SER A 589 -8.09 -7.04 8.12
C SER A 589 -7.84 -6.12 9.32
N LEU A 590 -8.17 -6.57 10.55
CA LEU A 590 -7.85 -5.85 11.78
C LEU A 590 -6.33 -5.73 11.97
N ALA A 591 -5.62 -6.87 11.92
CA ALA A 591 -4.17 -6.92 12.03
C ALA A 591 -3.47 -6.04 10.98
N GLN A 592 -3.84 -6.19 9.71
CA GLN A 592 -3.27 -5.44 8.58
C GLN A 592 -3.48 -3.94 8.73
N THR A 593 -4.68 -3.51 9.17
CA THR A 593 -4.95 -2.08 9.39
C THR A 593 -4.14 -1.53 10.57
N THR A 594 -4.01 -2.25 11.68
CA THR A 594 -3.14 -1.81 12.79
C THR A 594 -1.68 -1.67 12.34
N TYR A 595 -1.13 -2.65 11.63
CA TYR A 595 0.21 -2.57 11.06
C TYR A 595 0.38 -1.38 10.12
N ARG A 596 -0.56 -1.17 9.19
CA ARG A 596 -0.54 -0.04 8.24
C ARG A 596 -0.48 1.31 8.96
N TYR A 597 -1.25 1.47 10.03
CA TYR A 597 -1.29 2.69 10.82
C TYR A 597 0.00 2.95 11.60
N LEU A 598 0.56 1.90 12.22
CA LEU A 598 1.85 2.00 12.91
C LEU A 598 2.99 2.26 11.93
N ALA A 599 2.97 1.64 10.75
CA ALA A 599 3.93 1.88 9.67
C ALA A 599 3.88 3.34 9.18
N GLY A 600 2.68 3.88 8.98
CA GLY A 600 2.50 5.29 8.61
C GLY A 600 3.01 6.24 9.70
N LEU A 601 2.70 5.97 10.97
CA LEU A 601 3.20 6.78 12.09
C LEU A 601 4.73 6.76 12.20
N TYR A 602 5.33 5.58 12.03
CA TYR A 602 6.78 5.39 11.97
C TYR A 602 7.39 6.24 10.85
N GLU A 603 6.81 6.15 9.65
CA GLU A 603 7.28 6.87 8.48
C GLU A 603 7.18 8.40 8.64
N MET A 604 6.11 8.91 9.23
CA MET A 604 5.97 10.34 9.52
C MET A 604 6.95 10.83 10.59
N CYS A 605 7.26 10.00 11.59
CA CYS A 605 8.33 10.30 12.55
C CYS A 605 9.70 10.39 11.85
N GLN A 606 9.99 9.45 10.94
CA GLN A 606 11.22 9.43 10.15
C GLN A 606 11.32 10.66 9.24
N LEU A 607 10.25 10.99 8.51
CA LEU A 607 10.21 12.19 7.67
C LEU A 607 10.40 13.47 8.48
N ALA A 608 9.75 13.59 9.63
CA ALA A 608 9.89 14.77 10.49
C ALA A 608 11.33 14.96 10.97
N MET A 609 12.04 13.87 11.32
CA MET A 609 13.46 13.92 11.67
C MET A 609 14.35 14.34 10.50
N LEU A 610 14.08 13.81 9.30
CA LEU A 610 14.84 14.11 8.08
C LEU A 610 14.68 15.57 7.64
N LEU A 611 13.45 16.09 7.63
CA LEU A 611 13.19 17.49 7.26
C LEU A 611 13.85 18.47 8.23
N ARG A 612 13.89 18.12 9.51
CA ARG A 612 14.55 18.94 10.53
C ARG A 612 16.08 18.91 10.48
N GLY A 613 16.66 18.02 9.69
CA GLY A 613 18.11 17.80 9.70
C GLY A 613 18.61 17.16 10.99
N ASP A 614 17.74 16.45 11.74
CA ASP A 614 18.14 15.68 12.92
C ASP A 614 18.93 14.41 12.53
N VAL A 615 19.01 14.10 11.22
CA VAL A 615 19.61 12.89 10.65
C VAL A 615 20.61 13.26 9.54
N ARG A 616 21.64 12.43 9.36
CA ARG A 616 22.59 12.56 8.23
C ARG A 616 21.86 12.40 6.89
N ARG A 617 22.20 13.25 5.91
CA ARG A 617 21.50 13.33 4.61
C ARG A 617 22.41 13.08 3.39
N SER A 618 23.58 12.47 3.58
CA SER A 618 24.43 12.06 2.44
C SER A 618 23.72 11.00 1.61
N GLU A 619 23.96 10.98 0.29
CA GLU A 619 23.27 10.08 -0.64
C GLU A 619 23.36 8.61 -0.23
N ASP A 620 24.55 8.10 0.08
CA ASP A 620 24.75 6.70 0.47
C ASP A 620 23.96 6.34 1.73
N PHE A 621 24.00 7.22 2.74
CA PHE A 621 23.23 7.03 3.98
C PHE A 621 21.72 6.99 3.74
N ILE A 622 21.21 7.83 2.83
CA ILE A 622 19.78 7.81 2.48
C ILE A 622 19.42 6.55 1.70
N LYS A 623 20.31 6.03 0.84
CA LYS A 623 20.11 4.73 0.19
C LYS A 623 20.07 3.61 1.22
N ASP A 624 21.03 3.57 2.15
CA ASP A 624 21.07 2.56 3.21
C ASP A 624 19.84 2.64 4.11
N LEU A 625 19.41 3.85 4.50
CA LEU A 625 18.21 4.06 5.29
C LEU A 625 16.93 3.67 4.52
N SER A 626 16.89 3.92 3.21
CA SER A 626 15.76 3.52 2.37
C SER A 626 15.66 2.01 2.19
N SER A 627 16.79 1.30 2.21
CA SER A 627 16.86 -0.15 2.21
C SER A 627 16.55 -0.75 3.58
N ALA A 628 16.60 0.05 4.65
CA ALA A 628 16.29 -0.39 5.99
C ALA A 628 14.78 -0.65 6.16
N VAL A 629 14.44 -1.77 6.78
CA VAL A 629 13.05 -2.23 6.87
C VAL A 629 12.26 -1.41 7.89
N ASN A 630 11.19 -0.73 7.47
CA ASN A 630 10.14 -0.27 8.39
C ASN A 630 9.52 -1.52 9.06
N PRO A 631 9.68 -1.69 10.38
CA PRO A 631 9.35 -2.95 11.06
C PRO A 631 7.86 -3.28 11.04
N PHE A 632 6.99 -2.29 10.85
CA PHE A 632 5.53 -2.48 10.87
C PHE A 632 4.94 -2.85 9.51
N VAL A 633 5.74 -2.82 8.43
CA VAL A 633 5.22 -3.20 7.11
C VAL A 633 5.30 -4.70 6.93
N ILE A 634 4.13 -5.34 6.90
CA ILE A 634 3.97 -6.79 6.77
C ILE A 634 3.67 -7.22 5.34
N HIS A 635 4.04 -8.46 5.00
CA HIS A 635 3.82 -9.09 3.68
C HIS A 635 3.14 -10.44 3.77
N HIS A 636 2.75 -10.86 4.98
CA HIS A 636 2.05 -12.11 5.18
C HIS A 636 0.55 -11.96 4.94
N ASP A 637 -0.17 -13.06 5.13
CA ASP A 637 -1.56 -13.24 4.77
C ASP A 637 -2.38 -13.80 5.94
N ALA A 638 -3.70 -14.00 5.76
CA ALA A 638 -4.54 -14.61 6.79
C ALA A 638 -4.28 -16.12 7.00
N GLY A 639 -3.27 -16.71 6.36
CA GLY A 639 -3.05 -18.15 6.33
C GLY A 639 -2.92 -18.78 7.70
N LEU A 640 -2.22 -18.14 8.65
CA LEU A 640 -2.11 -18.69 10.00
C LEU A 640 -3.43 -18.59 10.77
N ALA A 641 -4.17 -17.49 10.63
CA ALA A 641 -5.49 -17.37 11.24
C ALA A 641 -6.47 -18.46 10.74
N ILE A 642 -6.46 -18.74 9.44
CA ILE A 642 -7.25 -19.84 8.84
C ILE A 642 -6.80 -21.19 9.42
N TYR A 643 -5.49 -21.43 9.48
CA TYR A 643 -4.92 -22.67 10.01
C TYR A 643 -5.25 -22.88 11.49
N SER A 644 -5.10 -21.84 12.33
CA SER A 644 -5.43 -21.85 13.75
C SER A 644 -6.91 -22.10 14.01
N ARG A 645 -7.80 -21.49 13.21
CA ARG A 645 -9.25 -21.75 13.31
C ARG A 645 -9.57 -23.22 13.07
N ARG A 646 -8.98 -23.82 12.02
CA ARG A 646 -9.16 -25.25 11.74
C ARG A 646 -8.57 -26.13 12.84
N TYR A 647 -7.42 -25.75 13.40
CA TYR A 647 -6.81 -26.42 14.54
C TYR A 647 -7.76 -26.47 15.74
N PHE A 648 -8.37 -25.35 16.12
CA PHE A 648 -9.29 -25.32 17.25
C PHE A 648 -10.62 -26.04 16.99
N ALA A 649 -11.11 -26.01 15.75
CA ALA A 649 -12.30 -26.78 15.37
C ALA A 649 -12.08 -28.29 15.55
N LEU A 650 -10.90 -28.81 15.22
CA LEU A 650 -10.55 -30.23 15.40
C LEU A 650 -10.33 -30.63 16.87
N HIS A 651 -9.99 -29.67 17.75
CA HIS A 651 -9.93 -29.86 19.21
C HIS A 651 -11.32 -29.90 19.87
N GLY A 652 -12.36 -29.38 19.22
CA GLY A 652 -13.74 -29.44 19.72
C GLY A 652 -14.31 -30.86 19.78
N ASP A 653 -13.75 -31.77 18.98
CA ASP A 653 -14.05 -33.20 18.99
C ASP A 653 -13.18 -33.88 20.08
N ASN A 654 -13.68 -33.89 21.32
CA ASN A 654 -13.01 -34.24 22.61
C ASN A 654 -12.20 -35.56 22.72
N SER A 655 -11.85 -36.23 21.62
CA SER A 655 -11.12 -37.51 21.58
C SER A 655 -9.85 -37.51 20.71
N THR A 656 -9.51 -36.40 20.04
CA THR A 656 -8.38 -36.37 19.09
C THR A 656 -7.09 -35.87 19.74
N SER A 657 -6.00 -36.63 19.65
CA SER A 657 -4.69 -36.20 20.15
C SER A 657 -4.11 -35.03 19.34
N THR A 658 -3.35 -34.12 19.96
CA THR A 658 -2.70 -32.98 19.27
C THR A 658 -1.86 -33.43 18.07
N GLY A 659 -1.20 -34.59 18.15
CA GLY A 659 -0.44 -35.17 17.03
C GLY A 659 -1.33 -35.51 15.83
N THR A 660 -2.46 -36.17 16.07
CA THR A 660 -3.44 -36.50 15.03
C THR A 660 -4.06 -35.25 14.39
N ILE A 661 -4.26 -34.18 15.16
CA ILE A 661 -4.76 -32.90 14.63
C ILE A 661 -3.76 -32.31 13.63
N TYR A 662 -2.46 -32.31 13.97
CA TYR A 662 -1.43 -31.83 13.04
C TYR A 662 -1.32 -32.69 11.77
N GLU A 663 -1.54 -34.00 11.85
CA GLU A 663 -1.62 -34.86 10.66
C GLU A 663 -2.79 -34.49 9.75
N GLN A 664 -3.97 -34.24 10.32
CA GLN A 664 -5.14 -33.80 9.55
C GLN A 664 -4.93 -32.40 8.95
N LEU A 665 -4.28 -31.49 9.67
CA LEU A 665 -3.95 -30.16 9.16
C LEU A 665 -2.92 -30.21 8.04
N LYS A 666 -1.94 -31.11 8.11
CA LYS A 666 -0.97 -31.32 7.03
C LYS A 666 -1.66 -31.78 5.73
N ALA A 667 -2.71 -32.60 5.85
CA ALA A 667 -3.53 -32.98 4.71
C ALA A 667 -4.41 -31.83 4.19
N ALA A 668 -4.97 -31.01 5.07
CA ALA A 668 -5.82 -29.87 4.70
C ALA A 668 -5.03 -28.66 4.14
N PHE A 669 -3.78 -28.49 4.54
CA PHE A 669 -2.89 -27.40 4.15
C PHE A 669 -1.56 -27.96 3.61
N PRO A 670 -1.57 -28.64 2.46
CA PRO A 670 -0.37 -29.33 1.92
C PRO A 670 0.76 -28.36 1.55
N THR A 671 0.44 -27.08 1.36
CA THR A 671 1.43 -26.04 1.10
C THR A 671 2.12 -25.53 2.36
N SER A 672 1.64 -25.84 3.58
CA SER A 672 2.31 -25.44 4.81
C SER A 672 3.68 -26.14 4.94
N LYS A 673 4.73 -25.37 5.21
CA LYS A 673 6.09 -25.88 5.47
C LYS A 673 6.15 -26.61 6.81
N ASN A 674 5.75 -25.93 7.88
CA ASN A 674 5.74 -26.47 9.23
C ASN A 674 4.69 -25.75 10.09
N GLY A 675 3.41 -26.06 9.85
CA GLY A 675 2.30 -25.45 10.58
C GLY A 675 2.33 -25.68 12.10
N ALA A 676 2.98 -26.75 12.58
CA ALA A 676 3.17 -26.97 14.01
C ALA A 676 4.15 -25.95 14.63
N ALA A 677 5.26 -25.65 13.96
CA ALA A 677 6.19 -24.62 14.40
C ALA A 677 5.54 -23.22 14.34
N ASP A 678 4.75 -22.94 13.29
CA ASP A 678 4.04 -21.66 13.17
C ASP A 678 2.97 -21.49 14.26
N MET A 679 2.23 -22.57 14.62
CA MET A 679 1.35 -22.58 15.79
C MET A 679 2.11 -22.37 17.11
N GLY A 680 3.33 -22.93 17.24
CA GLY A 680 4.20 -22.69 18.39
C GLY A 680 4.54 -21.21 18.58
N ASN A 681 4.82 -20.49 17.48
CA ASN A 681 5.05 -19.05 17.53
C ASN A 681 3.79 -18.26 17.91
N PHE A 682 2.62 -18.70 17.44
CA PHE A 682 1.34 -18.14 17.88
C PHE A 682 1.11 -18.33 19.38
N PHE A 683 1.38 -19.52 19.93
CA PHE A 683 1.21 -19.75 21.37
C PHE A 683 2.14 -18.89 22.22
N LYS A 684 3.39 -18.69 21.77
CA LYS A 684 4.34 -17.76 22.41
C LYS A 684 3.86 -16.31 22.35
N LEU A 685 3.37 -15.87 21.19
CA LEU A 685 2.80 -14.52 21.04
C LEU A 685 1.61 -14.31 22.00
N TRP A 686 0.75 -15.31 22.14
CA TRP A 686 -0.33 -15.29 23.13
C TRP A 686 0.20 -15.19 24.57
N ASP A 687 1.23 -15.96 24.92
CA ASP A 687 1.83 -15.91 26.27
C ASP A 687 2.39 -14.52 26.59
N GLY A 688 3.10 -13.90 25.64
CA GLY A 688 3.54 -12.51 25.77
C GLY A 688 2.38 -11.53 25.93
N LEU A 689 1.34 -11.63 25.09
CA LEU A 689 0.16 -10.76 25.23
C LEU A 689 -0.54 -10.95 26.60
N TYR A 690 -0.65 -12.19 27.07
CA TYR A 690 -1.25 -12.49 28.37
C TYR A 690 -0.42 -11.94 29.54
N ALA A 691 0.92 -11.97 29.44
CA ALA A 691 1.80 -11.31 30.39
C ALA A 691 1.57 -9.79 30.42
N ALA A 692 1.41 -9.14 29.26
CA ALA A 692 1.01 -7.73 29.19
C ALA A 692 -0.36 -7.47 29.86
N ILE A 693 -1.37 -8.30 29.59
CA ILE A 693 -2.72 -8.17 30.18
C ILE A 693 -2.65 -8.25 31.71
N ASN A 694 -1.84 -9.17 32.25
CA ASN A 694 -1.62 -9.28 33.68
C ASN A 694 -0.95 -8.03 34.26
N ALA A 695 0.12 -7.55 33.61
CA ALA A 695 0.85 -6.37 34.05
C ALA A 695 -0.03 -5.11 34.09
N VAL A 696 -0.79 -4.83 33.01
CA VAL A 696 -1.70 -3.67 32.98
C VAL A 696 -2.77 -3.77 34.06
N SER A 697 -3.39 -4.95 34.24
CA SER A 697 -4.46 -5.10 35.21
C SER A 697 -4.00 -5.02 36.66
N MET A 698 -2.76 -5.44 36.94
CA MET A 698 -2.16 -5.26 38.27
C MET A 698 -1.97 -3.78 38.62
N GLU A 699 -1.62 -2.95 37.63
CA GLU A 699 -1.40 -1.51 37.84
C GLU A 699 -2.70 -0.70 37.81
N ASP A 700 -3.57 -0.95 36.83
CA ASP A 700 -4.81 -0.22 36.64
C ASP A 700 -5.89 -1.12 36.00
N LYS A 701 -6.73 -1.70 36.85
CA LYS A 701 -7.86 -2.54 36.42
C LYS A 701 -8.83 -1.82 35.49
N SER A 702 -8.91 -0.48 35.52
CA SER A 702 -9.85 0.28 34.69
C SER A 702 -9.45 0.29 33.21
N GLN A 703 -8.16 0.09 32.90
CA GLN A 703 -7.64 0.06 31.53
C GLN A 703 -8.00 -1.22 30.77
N LEU A 704 -8.27 -2.32 31.48
CA LEU A 704 -8.65 -3.62 30.91
C LEU A 704 -9.83 -4.25 31.67
N PRO A 705 -11.06 -3.75 31.47
CA PRO A 705 -12.25 -4.31 32.12
C PRO A 705 -12.51 -5.77 31.72
N GLU A 706 -12.06 -6.17 30.53
CA GLU A 706 -12.30 -7.51 29.95
C GLU A 706 -11.32 -8.59 30.45
N LYS A 707 -10.42 -8.29 31.40
CA LYS A 707 -9.40 -9.26 31.89
C LYS A 707 -9.98 -10.64 32.22
N GLY A 708 -11.11 -10.68 32.94
CA GLY A 708 -11.70 -11.96 33.37
C GLY A 708 -12.04 -12.88 32.20
N GLN A 709 -12.30 -12.33 31.00
CA GLN A 709 -12.54 -13.13 29.81
C GLN A 709 -11.25 -13.65 29.17
N PHE A 710 -10.17 -12.86 29.22
CA PHE A 710 -8.85 -13.33 28.83
C PHE A 710 -8.35 -14.45 29.76
N ASP A 711 -8.65 -14.37 31.06
CA ASP A 711 -8.33 -15.44 32.01
C ASP A 711 -9.06 -16.75 31.63
N LEU A 712 -10.34 -16.67 31.23
CA LEU A 712 -11.12 -17.82 30.73
C LEU A 712 -10.57 -18.37 29.41
N ILE A 713 -10.13 -17.50 28.49
CA ILE A 713 -9.49 -17.93 27.24
C ILE A 713 -8.17 -18.64 27.54
N GLN A 714 -7.36 -18.12 28.47
CA GLN A 714 -6.11 -18.76 28.88
C GLN A 714 -6.35 -20.16 29.46
N GLU A 715 -7.33 -20.32 30.34
CA GLU A 715 -7.71 -21.62 30.88
C GLU A 715 -8.18 -22.57 29.76
N TRP A 716 -9.04 -22.09 28.87
CA TRP A 716 -9.53 -22.86 27.72
C TRP A 716 -8.40 -23.28 26.76
N LEU A 717 -7.43 -22.40 26.53
CA LEU A 717 -6.29 -22.63 25.65
C LEU A 717 -5.29 -23.62 26.26
N SER A 718 -5.10 -23.58 27.59
CA SER A 718 -4.14 -24.45 28.29
C SER A 718 -4.39 -25.94 28.09
N THR A 719 -5.64 -26.34 27.85
CA THR A 719 -6.04 -27.73 27.58
C THR A 719 -5.97 -28.11 26.10
N ARG A 720 -5.58 -27.18 25.22
CA ARG A 720 -5.62 -27.30 23.74
C ARG A 720 -4.29 -26.95 23.06
N ARG A 721 -3.20 -26.93 23.82
CA ARG A 721 -1.83 -26.69 23.34
C ARG A 721 -1.09 -27.98 23.00
#